data_AF-A0A812LJF6-F1
#
_entry.id   AF-A0A812LJF6-F1
#
_cell.length_a   1.000
_cell.length_b   1.000
_cell.length_c   1.000
_cell.angle_alpha   90.00
_cell.angle_beta   90.00
_cell.angle_gamma   90.00
#
_symmetry.space_group_name_H-M   'P 1'
#
loop_
_entity.id
_entity.type
_entity.pdbx_description
1 polymer ?
#
loop_
_entity_poly.entity_id
_entity_poly.type
_entity_poly.pdbx_seq_one_letter_code
_entity_poly.pdbx_strand_id
1 'polypeptide(L)'
;MRHLKEAFHAALKQDKKKLQEAASKYASTRLQTRLAMQVLHKAQYEPIMELHMFPKDPTDVRSAWMVLLVPRSEDIFGQTLFLCKQGRQQDGQKYSCLAQMAFQPLPFRALALLGMWDSAVERLRSTGHVLVAGVGLMFVACLCFGSCIIVYEVAIIICLIFRGSSPTASSLQSEDFLGMELPEAYQITRHVFLFTEPDANSKLANVAPLQVGSQVEVLETRRESAKFSIKRLPSALTSSVRRWIPNIFRTKIWARLKTPEGWIVLFDETWQLANATKADESVSAKYCTHPQLLVQFPAFLRRHVILASSHLAGQWVVMECVPQGFSLLAVFFLFQGCVLIGLFHREIGIPHIASKAAQKQVYGEYNNLLRFVMHAAALYYAMLTATAALEYDEVLETQQVILELGKPVLAVRLVWLAVAVSVVVAASLLEASATSSFNFLTFLTTLILHILDLSTSSSGLDKWRQPQIEADEFTAVASRQLEHTTSGPKTLSKQRAVLRSLASLVSRLCAVSGLAVLMLIVLDVQSTQPQLTRYSFDRGYLQYPASEEAYHNTLVLPADVDSVVFFFEVGAHTSHLFLKCVHPLLEEVEPVLLFSAKDRAERTGEYQLAIPAGPLYSRITVEATGWPKPTVYTVHVIRIGVDKNLAITGSMTGSGGAKIFHEVRSWQHLARTPEWYVPALDMNANITLTMVQKPCAFAPVFVGTSCPLWCSHACSERQVFGIRVNGTNQTVQVVACLSPSLHDSFIQTGHTSDLWSDKEALSAWLGEMLTGLVSLAGSYLSPGLPCRHCIPENVSTTQPAHLLLGPRLELGTAMGPEDGSSGEQIHVRITSEPPAAQLIMNGAGFLFPRFSQREPRRKYVVCCLDTWDSLSATVSDARYEVTAHVESVGDDCSGTVEQKLFTVARRPSAYSPDGGGLYKIGQTVVMTSAQACLSEAMNTDNLSAFHDIGSCIPAERRRQAWNRTAIAMAQTLVQDWRLDASHP
;
A
#
# COMPACT_ATOMS: atom_id res chain seq x y z
N MET A 1 21.73 -24.90 -54.59
CA MET A 1 21.34 -23.57 -54.05
C MET A 1 20.16 -23.60 -53.09
N ARG A 2 19.03 -24.28 -53.38
CA ARG A 2 17.86 -24.33 -52.48
C ARG A 2 18.19 -24.90 -51.08
N HIS A 3 18.93 -26.00 -51.02
CA HIS A 3 19.41 -26.57 -49.74
C HIS A 3 20.41 -25.69 -48.98
N LEU A 4 21.19 -24.86 -49.68
CA LEU A 4 22.13 -23.93 -49.06
C LEU A 4 21.40 -22.73 -48.42
N LYS A 5 20.30 -22.30 -49.06
CA LYS A 5 19.39 -21.28 -48.52
C LYS A 5 18.62 -21.79 -47.30
N GLU A 6 18.18 -23.04 -47.32
CA GLU A 6 17.50 -23.70 -46.19
C GLU A 6 18.43 -23.93 -45.00
N ALA A 7 19.67 -24.39 -45.24
CA ALA A 7 20.68 -24.55 -44.19
C ALA A 7 21.07 -23.21 -43.55
N PHE A 8 21.21 -22.15 -44.35
CA PHE A 8 21.53 -20.81 -43.85
C PHE A 8 20.36 -20.21 -43.05
N HIS A 9 19.11 -20.42 -43.47
CA HIS A 9 17.93 -20.02 -42.69
C HIS A 9 17.79 -20.80 -41.38
N ALA A 10 18.11 -22.11 -41.37
CA ALA A 10 18.08 -22.91 -40.15
C ALA A 10 19.16 -22.46 -39.14
N ALA A 11 20.38 -22.17 -39.61
CA ALA A 11 21.46 -21.64 -38.79
C ALA A 11 21.13 -20.27 -38.20
N LEU A 12 20.61 -19.33 -39.01
CA LEU A 12 20.17 -18.02 -38.54
C LEU A 12 19.04 -18.09 -37.51
N LYS A 13 18.11 -19.04 -37.67
CA LYS A 13 17.01 -19.24 -36.72
C LYS A 13 17.51 -19.82 -35.40
N GLN A 14 18.50 -20.70 -35.44
CA GLN A 14 19.14 -21.27 -34.26
C GLN A 14 19.99 -20.25 -33.51
N ASP A 15 20.73 -19.40 -34.22
CA ASP A 15 21.55 -18.35 -33.61
C ASP A 15 20.69 -17.22 -33.05
N LYS A 16 19.60 -16.84 -33.72
CA LYS A 16 18.63 -15.87 -33.18
C LYS A 16 17.98 -16.38 -31.90
N LYS A 17 17.65 -17.68 -31.82
CA LYS A 17 17.08 -18.28 -30.61
C LYS A 17 18.09 -18.31 -29.46
N LYS A 18 19.35 -18.66 -29.73
CA LYS A 18 20.43 -18.62 -28.74
C LYS A 18 20.74 -17.20 -28.27
N LEU A 19 20.70 -16.20 -29.16
CA LEU A 19 20.85 -14.79 -28.81
C LEU A 19 19.67 -14.25 -28.01
N GLN A 20 18.43 -14.67 -28.29
CA GLN A 20 17.26 -14.29 -27.48
C GLN A 20 17.27 -14.95 -26.10
N GLU A 21 17.67 -16.22 -26.00
CA GLU A 21 17.83 -16.92 -24.71
C GLU A 21 19.02 -16.37 -23.90
N ALA A 22 20.12 -15.99 -24.56
CA ALA A 22 21.24 -15.33 -23.91
C ALA A 22 20.88 -13.90 -23.47
N ALA A 23 20.17 -13.13 -24.31
CA ALA A 23 19.73 -11.78 -24.00
C ALA A 23 18.67 -11.77 -22.89
N SER A 24 17.72 -12.72 -22.86
CA SER A 24 16.73 -12.81 -21.77
C SER A 24 17.38 -13.22 -20.45
N LYS A 25 18.39 -14.10 -20.49
CA LYS A 25 19.13 -14.56 -19.31
C LYS A 25 20.14 -13.53 -18.79
N TYR A 26 20.76 -12.72 -19.66
CA TYR A 26 21.68 -11.64 -19.24
C TYR A 26 20.96 -10.35 -18.87
N ALA A 27 19.82 -10.04 -19.51
CA ALA A 27 19.00 -8.88 -19.18
C ALA A 27 18.25 -9.09 -17.86
N SER A 28 17.71 -10.28 -17.56
CA SER A 28 16.94 -10.47 -16.33
C SER A 28 17.82 -10.31 -15.09
N THR A 29 19.00 -10.93 -15.03
CA THR A 29 19.78 -10.95 -13.79
C THR A 29 20.46 -9.62 -13.51
N ARG A 30 21.12 -8.98 -14.50
CA ARG A 30 21.82 -7.69 -14.29
C ARG A 30 20.86 -6.50 -14.18
N LEU A 31 19.72 -6.53 -14.89
CA LEU A 31 18.67 -5.51 -14.73
C LEU A 31 17.94 -5.71 -13.40
N GLN A 32 17.66 -6.95 -12.95
CA GLN A 32 17.12 -7.18 -11.61
C GLN A 32 18.12 -6.83 -10.52
N THR A 33 19.44 -7.04 -10.69
CA THR A 33 20.41 -6.60 -9.68
C THR A 33 20.57 -5.08 -9.67
N ARG A 34 20.52 -4.41 -10.84
CA ARG A 34 20.52 -2.93 -10.90
C ARG A 34 19.23 -2.31 -10.39
N LEU A 35 18.07 -2.91 -10.68
CA LEU A 35 16.78 -2.52 -10.13
C LEU A 35 16.74 -2.79 -8.63
N ALA A 36 17.20 -3.94 -8.16
CA ALA A 36 17.32 -4.24 -6.73
C ALA A 36 18.26 -3.26 -6.02
N MET A 37 19.39 -2.89 -6.65
CA MET A 37 20.31 -1.88 -6.10
C MET A 37 19.74 -0.46 -6.17
N GLN A 38 19.00 -0.08 -7.21
CA GLN A 38 18.29 1.20 -7.29
C GLN A 38 17.09 1.27 -6.33
N VAL A 39 16.41 0.16 -6.09
CA VAL A 39 15.36 0.01 -5.08
C VAL A 39 15.97 0.06 -3.69
N LEU A 40 17.12 -0.59 -3.44
CA LEU A 40 17.87 -0.48 -2.18
C LEU A 40 18.37 0.95 -1.93
N HIS A 41 18.80 1.66 -2.97
CA HIS A 41 19.25 3.06 -2.85
C HIS A 41 18.09 4.06 -2.71
N LYS A 42 16.89 3.73 -3.21
CA LYS A 42 15.64 4.46 -2.93
C LYS A 42 15.07 4.14 -1.53
N ALA A 43 15.18 2.89 -1.09
CA ALA A 43 14.71 2.44 0.22
C ALA A 43 15.49 3.04 1.39
N GLN A 44 16.72 3.54 1.16
CA GLN A 44 17.55 4.16 2.21
C GLN A 44 17.02 5.50 2.75
N TYR A 45 15.98 6.09 2.15
CA TYR A 45 15.47 7.41 2.57
C TYR A 45 13.95 7.48 2.68
N GLU A 46 13.24 6.35 2.70
CA GLU A 46 11.81 6.38 3.04
C GLU A 46 11.66 6.73 4.53
N PRO A 47 10.82 7.73 4.87
CA PRO A 47 10.61 8.08 6.25
C PRO A 47 10.05 6.87 7.00
N ILE A 48 10.68 6.54 8.12
CA ILE A 48 10.35 5.35 8.92
C ILE A 48 8.86 5.39 9.34
N MET A 49 8.29 6.60 9.52
CA MET A 49 6.85 6.82 9.73
C MET A 49 6.32 7.93 8.83
N GLU A 50 5.06 7.80 8.45
CA GLU A 50 4.28 8.89 7.88
C GLU A 50 3.37 9.51 8.93
N LEU A 51 3.24 10.83 8.85
CA LEU A 51 2.35 11.62 9.68
C LEU A 51 1.25 12.20 8.80
N HIS A 52 0.01 11.84 9.10
CA HIS A 52 -1.19 12.33 8.44
C HIS A 52 -2.01 13.12 9.46
N MET A 53 -2.41 14.34 9.13
CA MET A 53 -3.26 15.19 9.97
C MET A 53 -4.61 15.40 9.29
N PHE A 54 -5.71 15.18 10.01
CA PHE A 54 -7.06 15.36 9.46
C PHE A 54 -8.06 15.70 10.55
N PRO A 55 -9.14 16.44 10.25
CA PRO A 55 -10.22 16.67 11.20
C PRO A 55 -10.96 15.37 11.53
N LYS A 56 -11.33 15.17 12.81
CA LYS A 56 -12.06 13.98 13.29
C LYS A 56 -13.36 13.81 12.48
N ASP A 57 -14.10 14.89 12.33
CA ASP A 57 -15.27 15.01 11.46
C ASP A 57 -14.92 15.95 10.29
N PRO A 58 -14.84 15.44 9.05
CA PRO A 58 -14.51 16.24 7.88
C PRO A 58 -15.65 17.16 7.44
N THR A 59 -16.86 17.01 7.99
CA THR A 59 -18.02 17.86 7.68
C THR A 59 -18.13 19.06 8.62
N ASP A 60 -17.51 18.99 9.80
CA ASP A 60 -17.46 20.09 10.78
C ASP A 60 -16.12 20.83 10.73
N VAL A 61 -16.15 22.10 10.30
CA VAL A 61 -14.97 22.97 10.22
C VAL A 61 -14.34 23.24 11.60
N ARG A 62 -15.10 23.06 12.69
CA ARG A 62 -14.62 23.23 14.07
C ARG A 62 -14.11 21.93 14.69
N SER A 63 -14.10 20.83 13.94
CA SER A 63 -13.70 19.53 14.45
C SER A 63 -12.25 19.51 14.93
N ALA A 64 -11.98 18.76 15.99
CA ALA A 64 -10.63 18.55 16.48
C ALA A 64 -9.79 17.80 15.43
N TRP A 65 -8.55 18.24 15.23
CA TRP A 65 -7.61 17.56 14.35
C TRP A 65 -7.05 16.32 15.04
N MET A 66 -7.04 15.22 14.29
CA MET A 66 -6.45 13.95 14.65
C MET A 66 -5.12 13.82 13.90
N VAL A 67 -4.16 13.17 14.55
CA VAL A 67 -2.89 12.78 13.94
C VAL A 67 -2.88 11.27 13.81
N LEU A 68 -2.71 10.77 12.59
CA LEU A 68 -2.51 9.37 12.29
C LEU A 68 -1.04 9.16 11.93
N LEU A 69 -0.40 8.24 12.63
CA LEU A 69 0.96 7.81 12.35
C LEU A 69 0.92 6.44 11.69
N VAL A 70 1.42 6.37 10.47
CA VAL A 70 1.48 5.13 9.70
C VAL A 70 2.94 4.67 9.66
N PRO A 71 3.30 3.57 10.32
CA PRO A 71 4.66 3.04 10.25
C PRO A 71 4.96 2.50 8.85
N ARG A 72 6.12 2.87 8.30
CA ARG A 72 6.64 2.40 7.00
C ARG A 72 7.73 1.35 7.16
N SER A 73 8.48 1.36 8.27
CA SER A 73 9.48 0.33 8.56
C SER A 73 8.96 -0.73 9.54
N GLU A 74 9.35 -1.99 9.31
CA GLU A 74 9.15 -3.09 10.26
C GLU A 74 9.82 -2.84 11.62
N ASP A 75 10.96 -2.13 11.61
CA ASP A 75 11.78 -1.92 12.79
C ASP A 75 11.05 -1.16 13.91
N ILE A 76 10.00 -0.41 13.58
CA ILE A 76 9.23 0.37 14.55
C ILE A 76 8.28 -0.51 15.35
N PHE A 77 7.79 -1.61 14.78
CA PHE A 77 6.77 -2.40 15.45
C PHE A 77 7.35 -3.06 16.71
N GLY A 78 6.67 -2.89 17.84
CA GLY A 78 7.17 -3.31 19.15
C GLY A 78 8.08 -2.28 19.83
N GLN A 79 8.44 -1.21 19.13
CA GLN A 79 9.15 -0.07 19.72
C GLN A 79 8.17 0.98 20.24
N THR A 80 8.65 1.73 21.23
CA THR A 80 8.00 2.95 21.67
C THR A 80 8.78 4.14 21.12
N LEU A 81 8.13 4.93 20.26
CA LEU A 81 8.70 6.16 19.75
C LEU A 81 8.23 7.35 20.57
N PHE A 82 9.08 8.35 20.70
CA PHE A 82 8.77 9.57 21.45
C PHE A 82 8.78 10.75 20.48
N LEU A 83 7.66 11.47 20.39
CA LEU A 83 7.61 12.72 19.67
C LEU A 83 8.17 13.80 20.59
N CYS A 84 9.42 14.19 20.37
CA CYS A 84 10.10 15.14 21.22
C CYS A 84 10.18 16.53 20.60
N LYS A 85 9.88 17.55 21.41
CA LYS A 85 10.20 18.91 21.04
C LYS A 85 11.72 19.00 21.03
N GLN A 86 12.30 19.37 19.90
CA GLN A 86 13.73 19.62 19.83
C GLN A 86 14.04 20.79 20.78
N GLY A 87 14.61 20.49 21.95
CA GLY A 87 15.06 21.51 22.87
C GLY A 87 16.25 22.24 22.25
N ARG A 88 16.29 23.58 22.35
CA ARG A 88 17.51 24.34 22.01
C ARG A 88 18.63 23.76 22.87
N GLN A 89 19.66 23.22 22.21
CA GLN A 89 20.80 22.52 22.82
C GLN A 89 21.74 23.47 23.61
N GLN A 90 21.27 24.66 24.00
CA GLN A 90 22.12 25.71 24.56
C GLN A 90 22.34 25.59 26.07
N ASP A 91 21.52 24.86 26.83
CA ASP A 91 21.63 24.80 28.31
C ASP A 91 21.60 23.39 28.93
N GLY A 92 21.91 22.33 28.17
CA GLY A 92 21.88 20.97 28.71
C GLY A 92 20.48 20.48 29.16
N GLN A 93 19.41 21.18 28.74
CA GLN A 93 18.04 20.76 29.01
C GLN A 93 17.70 19.46 28.25
N LYS A 94 17.21 18.47 28.99
CA LYS A 94 16.59 17.25 28.45
C LYS A 94 15.52 17.61 27.42
N TYR A 95 15.52 16.92 26.27
CA TYR A 95 14.42 16.96 25.30
C TYR A 95 13.09 16.74 26.01
N SER A 96 12.16 17.69 25.92
CA SER A 96 10.80 17.52 26.43
C SER A 96 9.99 16.73 25.40
N CYS A 97 9.72 15.47 25.69
CA CYS A 97 8.90 14.64 24.82
C CYS A 97 7.42 14.96 25.01
N LEU A 98 6.76 15.35 23.92
CA LEU A 98 5.35 15.77 23.89
C LEU A 98 4.40 14.57 23.89
N ALA A 99 4.81 13.48 23.24
CA ALA A 99 4.01 12.26 23.16
C ALA A 99 4.89 11.01 23.20
N GLN A 100 4.36 9.95 23.80
CA GLN A 100 4.88 8.59 23.73
C GLN A 100 3.94 7.76 22.86
N MET A 101 4.51 7.04 21.90
CA MET A 101 3.80 6.34 20.84
C MET A 101 4.28 4.91 20.84
N ALA A 102 3.56 4.04 21.55
CA ALA A 102 3.87 2.62 21.59
C ALA A 102 3.26 1.94 20.36
N PHE A 103 4.11 1.35 19.52
CA PHE A 103 3.67 0.52 18.41
C PHE A 103 3.59 -0.93 18.89
N GLN A 104 2.45 -1.57 18.66
CA GLN A 104 2.30 -2.98 18.97
C GLN A 104 3.29 -3.79 18.12
N PRO A 105 3.95 -4.81 18.69
CA PRO A 105 4.79 -5.71 17.90
C PRO A 105 3.95 -6.38 16.82
N LEU A 106 4.57 -6.66 15.67
CA LEU A 106 3.94 -7.46 14.64
C LEU A 106 3.58 -8.83 15.24
N PRO A 107 2.38 -9.36 14.94
CA PRO A 107 1.99 -10.67 15.42
C PRO A 107 2.97 -11.72 14.88
N PHE A 108 3.34 -12.66 15.73
CA PHE A 108 4.26 -13.73 15.35
C PHE A 108 3.75 -14.47 14.10
N ARG A 109 4.59 -14.57 13.08
CA ARG A 109 4.30 -15.34 11.87
C ARG A 109 5.30 -16.47 11.71
N ALA A 110 4.77 -17.68 11.59
CA ALA A 110 5.58 -18.88 11.44
C ALA A 110 6.47 -18.86 10.18
N LEU A 111 6.02 -18.20 9.10
CA LEU A 111 6.78 -18.00 7.87
C LEU A 111 7.99 -17.06 8.06
N ALA A 112 7.97 -16.16 9.05
CA ALA A 112 9.11 -15.30 9.34
C ALA A 112 10.32 -16.11 9.80
N LEU A 113 10.12 -17.27 10.44
CA LEU A 113 11.19 -18.21 10.79
C LEU A 113 11.92 -18.78 9.57
N LEU A 114 11.27 -18.78 8.40
CA LEU A 114 11.84 -19.26 7.15
C LEU A 114 12.51 -18.15 6.32
N GLY A 115 12.49 -16.89 6.79
CA GLY A 115 13.06 -15.74 6.06
C GLY A 115 12.35 -15.44 4.74
N MET A 116 11.15 -16.01 4.53
CA MET A 116 10.35 -15.85 3.31
C MET A 116 9.23 -14.81 3.46
N TRP A 117 9.27 -14.02 4.54
CA TRP A 117 8.22 -13.07 4.86
C TRP A 117 8.46 -11.72 4.18
N ASP A 118 7.46 -11.21 3.48
CA ASP A 118 7.51 -9.86 2.88
C ASP A 118 6.75 -8.87 3.78
N SER A 119 7.51 -7.93 4.32
CA SER A 119 7.05 -6.81 5.14
C SER A 119 5.92 -5.98 4.52
N ALA A 120 5.91 -5.86 3.20
CA ALA A 120 4.95 -5.02 2.48
C ALA A 120 3.52 -5.56 2.62
N VAL A 121 3.38 -6.88 2.70
CA VAL A 121 2.10 -7.59 2.83
C VAL A 121 1.47 -7.39 4.22
N GLU A 122 2.26 -7.05 5.24
CA GLU A 122 1.81 -6.92 6.62
C GLU A 122 1.43 -5.51 7.06
N ARG A 123 1.83 -4.46 6.30
CA ARG A 123 1.39 -3.06 6.55
C ARG A 123 -0.14 -2.92 6.53
N LEU A 124 -0.82 -3.90 5.94
CA LEU A 124 -2.25 -4.05 5.83
C LEU A 124 -2.86 -4.66 7.10
N ARG A 125 -3.21 -3.79 8.07
CA ARG A 125 -4.01 -4.08 9.28
C ARG A 125 -5.35 -4.82 9.02
N SER A 126 -5.73 -5.03 7.76
CA SER A 126 -6.98 -5.67 7.37
C SER A 126 -6.92 -7.20 7.43
N THR A 127 -5.76 -7.85 7.24
CA THR A 127 -5.69 -9.32 7.28
C THR A 127 -5.96 -9.83 8.68
N GLY A 128 -6.81 -10.86 8.80
CA GLY A 128 -7.11 -11.47 10.10
C GLY A 128 -5.86 -12.14 10.64
N HIS A 129 -5.05 -11.43 11.43
CA HIS A 129 -3.76 -11.92 11.93
C HIS A 129 -3.87 -13.29 12.61
N VAL A 130 -4.96 -13.51 13.37
CA VAL A 130 -5.25 -14.80 14.01
C VAL A 130 -5.37 -15.93 12.99
N LEU A 131 -6.01 -15.67 11.85
CA LEU A 131 -6.16 -16.66 10.80
C LEU A 131 -4.82 -16.98 10.14
N VAL A 132 -4.07 -15.95 9.73
CA VAL A 132 -2.80 -16.19 9.03
C VAL A 132 -1.77 -16.82 9.97
N ALA A 133 -1.74 -16.39 11.24
CA ALA A 133 -0.93 -17.04 12.27
C ALA A 133 -1.37 -18.49 12.51
N GLY A 134 -2.68 -18.75 12.55
CA GLY A 134 -3.26 -20.09 12.65
C GLY A 134 -2.78 -20.99 11.51
N VAL A 135 -3.00 -20.59 10.25
CA VAL A 135 -2.56 -21.35 9.07
C VAL A 135 -1.04 -21.50 9.03
N GLY A 136 -0.28 -20.48 9.40
CA GLY A 136 1.18 -20.55 9.51
C GLY A 136 1.64 -21.57 10.56
N LEU A 137 0.98 -21.61 11.72
CA LEU A 137 1.27 -22.58 12.77
C LEU A 137 0.88 -24.00 12.34
N MET A 138 -0.24 -24.15 11.62
CA MET A 138 -0.62 -25.43 11.01
C MET A 138 0.40 -25.90 9.98
N PHE A 139 0.94 -24.99 9.17
CA PHE A 139 1.98 -25.30 8.20
C PHE A 139 3.27 -25.79 8.88
N VAL A 140 3.74 -25.08 9.92
CA VAL A 140 4.92 -25.52 10.68
C VAL A 140 4.65 -26.85 11.40
N ALA A 141 3.49 -27.01 12.03
CA ALA A 141 3.11 -28.28 12.64
C ALA A 141 3.07 -29.43 11.63
N CYS A 142 2.56 -29.19 10.42
CA CYS A 142 2.57 -30.15 9.31
C CYS A 142 4.00 -30.53 8.89
N LEU A 143 4.92 -29.57 8.79
CA LEU A 143 6.33 -29.83 8.47
C LEU A 143 7.05 -30.58 9.59
N CYS A 144 6.83 -30.20 10.86
CA CYS A 144 7.40 -30.89 12.01
C CYS A 144 6.88 -32.32 12.13
N PHE A 145 5.56 -32.51 12.03
CA PHE A 145 4.97 -33.84 12.09
C PHE A 145 5.39 -34.70 10.90
N GLY A 146 5.35 -34.13 9.69
CA GLY A 146 5.80 -34.78 8.47
C GLY A 146 7.27 -35.20 8.53
N SER A 147 8.16 -34.32 9.00
CA SER A 147 9.58 -34.63 9.16
C SER A 147 9.83 -35.70 10.23
N CYS A 148 9.14 -35.67 11.37
CA CYS A 148 9.21 -36.75 12.37
C CYS A 148 8.80 -38.10 11.77
N ILE A 149 7.73 -38.13 10.97
CA ILE A 149 7.28 -39.36 10.30
C ILE A 149 8.31 -39.84 9.27
N ILE A 150 8.87 -38.92 8.48
CA ILE A 150 9.90 -39.24 7.48
C ILE A 150 11.14 -39.82 8.16
N VAL A 151 11.60 -39.18 9.25
CA VAL A 151 12.75 -39.66 10.04
C VAL A 151 12.46 -41.03 10.64
N TYR A 152 11.26 -41.27 11.15
CA TYR A 152 10.84 -42.57 11.68
C TYR A 152 10.88 -43.67 10.60
N GLU A 153 10.33 -43.42 9.41
CA GLU A 153 10.37 -44.39 8.31
C GLU A 153 11.79 -44.63 7.79
N VAL A 154 12.59 -43.57 7.65
CA VAL A 154 14.01 -43.70 7.28
C VAL A 154 14.76 -44.51 8.33
N ALA A 155 14.50 -44.28 9.62
CA ALA A 155 15.07 -45.07 10.71
C ALA A 155 14.64 -46.53 10.65
N ILE A 156 13.37 -46.84 10.34
CA ILE A 156 12.91 -48.21 10.10
C ILE A 156 13.66 -48.83 8.93
N ILE A 157 13.77 -48.14 7.79
CA ILE A 157 14.49 -48.65 6.60
C ILE A 157 15.95 -48.94 6.96
N ILE A 158 16.62 -48.01 7.65
CA ILE A 158 17.98 -48.16 8.16
C ILE A 158 18.06 -49.39 9.08
N CYS A 159 17.19 -49.49 10.08
CA CYS A 159 17.13 -50.62 11.00
C CYS A 159 16.90 -51.94 10.26
N LEU A 160 16.00 -52.01 9.28
CA LEU A 160 15.75 -53.22 8.48
C LEU A 160 16.98 -53.60 7.66
N ILE A 161 17.67 -52.62 7.08
CA ILE A 161 18.92 -52.82 6.33
C ILE A 161 20.03 -53.36 7.25
N PHE A 162 20.18 -52.81 8.47
CA PHE A 162 21.25 -53.19 9.40
C PHE A 162 20.96 -54.44 10.25
N ARG A 163 19.71 -54.70 10.62
CA ARG A 163 19.33 -55.79 11.56
C ARG A 163 19.42 -57.18 10.93
N GLY A 164 19.45 -57.28 9.60
CA GLY A 164 19.50 -58.56 8.88
C GLY A 164 20.88 -58.94 8.32
N SER A 165 21.96 -58.61 9.02
CA SER A 165 23.29 -59.18 8.73
C SER A 165 23.80 -59.95 9.94
N SER A 166 22.95 -60.82 10.51
CA SER A 166 23.48 -61.99 11.20
C SER A 166 23.93 -62.95 10.09
N PRO A 167 25.23 -63.24 9.93
CA PRO A 167 25.76 -64.07 8.83
C PRO A 167 25.25 -65.52 8.84
N THR A 168 24.44 -65.92 9.82
CA THR A 168 24.38 -67.29 10.32
C THR A 168 23.49 -68.29 9.57
N ALA A 169 22.76 -67.92 8.51
CA ALA A 169 21.94 -68.89 7.77
C ALA A 169 22.31 -69.00 6.28
N SER A 170 22.50 -67.87 5.61
CA SER A 170 22.93 -67.86 4.21
C SER A 170 24.43 -68.13 4.03
N SER A 171 25.28 -67.77 5.01
CA SER A 171 26.71 -68.13 4.92
C SER A 171 26.88 -69.64 4.98
N LEU A 172 26.10 -70.34 5.81
CA LEU A 172 26.13 -71.79 5.95
C LEU A 172 25.80 -72.49 4.62
N GLN A 173 24.68 -72.14 3.97
CA GLN A 173 24.38 -72.69 2.63
C GLN A 173 25.43 -72.35 1.58
N SER A 174 25.98 -71.12 1.61
CA SER A 174 27.02 -70.71 0.66
C SER A 174 28.33 -71.49 0.87
N GLU A 175 28.64 -71.84 2.11
CA GLU A 175 29.80 -72.66 2.46
C GLU A 175 29.55 -74.14 2.15
N ASP A 176 28.31 -74.61 2.30
CA ASP A 176 27.91 -75.95 1.83
C ASP A 176 28.21 -76.10 0.33
N PHE A 177 27.82 -75.13 -0.52
CA PHE A 177 28.13 -75.16 -1.96
C PHE A 177 29.63 -75.14 -2.34
N LEU A 178 30.49 -74.64 -1.45
CA LEU A 178 31.93 -74.58 -1.68
C LEU A 178 32.70 -75.75 -1.03
N GLY A 179 32.10 -76.41 -0.05
CA GLY A 179 32.69 -77.54 0.69
C GLY A 179 32.35 -78.92 0.14
N MET A 180 31.56 -79.02 -0.94
CA MET A 180 31.12 -80.30 -1.50
C MET A 180 32.19 -80.99 -2.36
N GLU A 181 32.18 -82.33 -2.35
CA GLU A 181 33.07 -83.16 -3.16
C GLU A 181 32.58 -83.17 -4.62
N LEU A 182 33.36 -82.58 -5.53
CA LEU A 182 33.04 -82.52 -6.96
C LEU A 182 33.77 -83.64 -7.73
N PRO A 183 33.18 -84.24 -8.78
CA PRO A 183 31.91 -83.87 -9.40
C PRO A 183 30.67 -84.45 -8.71
N GLU A 184 29.59 -83.67 -8.64
CA GLU A 184 28.31 -84.07 -8.04
C GLU A 184 27.14 -83.67 -8.94
N ALA A 185 26.07 -84.48 -8.94
CA ALA A 185 24.87 -84.24 -9.74
C ALA A 185 23.88 -83.34 -8.99
N TYR A 186 23.51 -82.24 -9.63
CA TYR A 186 22.53 -81.29 -9.13
C TYR A 186 21.32 -81.27 -10.03
N GLN A 187 20.15 -81.12 -9.43
CA GLN A 187 18.94 -80.81 -10.15
C GLN A 187 18.75 -79.29 -10.18
N ILE A 188 18.68 -78.72 -11.38
CA ILE A 188 18.42 -77.31 -11.56
C ILE A 188 17.00 -76.98 -11.05
N THR A 189 16.87 -75.99 -10.17
CA THR A 189 15.57 -75.59 -9.59
C THR A 189 14.91 -74.43 -10.34
N ARG A 190 15.66 -73.72 -11.19
CA ARG A 190 15.22 -72.55 -11.97
C ARG A 190 15.90 -72.49 -13.32
N HIS A 191 15.26 -71.90 -14.33
CA HIS A 191 15.91 -71.74 -15.63
C HIS A 191 17.22 -70.96 -15.47
N VAL A 192 18.36 -71.61 -15.75
CA VAL A 192 19.67 -70.98 -15.62
C VAL A 192 20.28 -70.78 -16.99
N PHE A 193 20.75 -69.56 -17.23
CA PHE A 193 21.54 -69.26 -18.41
C PHE A 193 22.95 -69.83 -18.26
N LEU A 194 23.46 -70.45 -19.33
CA LEU A 194 24.86 -70.82 -19.42
C LEU A 194 25.70 -69.61 -19.80
N PHE A 195 26.83 -69.45 -19.14
CA PHE A 195 27.83 -68.42 -19.39
C PHE A 195 29.14 -69.07 -19.83
N THR A 196 29.90 -68.41 -20.69
CA THR A 196 31.20 -68.94 -21.12
C THR A 196 32.27 -68.81 -20.03
N GLU A 197 32.12 -67.83 -19.14
CA GLU A 197 33.08 -67.51 -18.08
C GLU A 197 32.33 -67.13 -16.78
N PRO A 198 32.93 -67.36 -15.59
CA PRO A 198 32.34 -66.98 -14.30
C PRO A 198 32.61 -65.50 -14.00
N ASP A 199 32.10 -64.61 -14.84
CA ASP A 199 32.11 -63.15 -14.66
C ASP A 199 30.71 -62.61 -14.95
N ALA A 200 30.25 -61.63 -14.17
CA ALA A 200 29.00 -60.90 -14.40
C ALA A 200 28.92 -60.22 -15.79
N ASN A 201 30.06 -59.98 -16.45
CA ASN A 201 30.14 -59.41 -17.80
C ASN A 201 30.33 -60.46 -18.91
N SER A 202 30.36 -61.74 -18.56
CA SER A 202 30.56 -62.82 -19.54
C SER A 202 29.41 -62.87 -20.55
N LYS A 203 29.73 -63.31 -21.78
CA LYS A 203 28.71 -63.53 -22.81
C LYS A 203 27.92 -64.79 -22.45
N LEU A 204 26.59 -64.73 -22.63
CA LEU A 204 25.78 -65.95 -22.61
C LEU A 204 26.32 -66.91 -23.65
N ALA A 205 26.47 -68.19 -23.28
CA ALA A 205 26.79 -69.22 -24.25
C ALA A 205 25.63 -69.32 -25.26
N ASN A 206 25.94 -69.63 -26.53
CA ASN A 206 24.94 -69.88 -27.58
C ASN A 206 24.26 -71.25 -27.40
N VAL A 207 23.80 -71.55 -26.20
CA VAL A 207 23.08 -72.78 -25.83
C VAL A 207 21.75 -72.35 -25.22
N ALA A 208 20.69 -73.10 -25.47
CA ALA A 208 19.40 -72.85 -24.83
C ALA A 208 19.60 -72.84 -23.29
N PRO A 209 18.92 -71.93 -22.55
CA PRO A 209 18.98 -71.94 -21.10
C PRO A 209 18.60 -73.32 -20.56
N LEU A 210 19.32 -73.76 -19.54
CA LEU A 210 19.03 -75.03 -18.90
C LEU A 210 17.64 -74.99 -18.32
N GLN A 211 16.87 -76.03 -18.60
CA GLN A 211 15.52 -76.15 -18.08
C GLN A 211 15.57 -76.52 -16.60
N VAL A 212 14.51 -76.18 -15.89
CA VAL A 212 14.32 -76.66 -14.51
C VAL A 212 14.31 -78.19 -14.55
N GLY A 213 14.56 -78.84 -13.42
CA GLY A 213 14.52 -80.31 -13.32
C GLY A 213 15.66 -81.03 -14.04
N SER A 214 16.43 -80.33 -14.90
CA SER A 214 17.60 -80.85 -15.59
C SER A 214 18.66 -81.26 -14.57
N GLN A 215 19.08 -82.53 -14.64
CA GLN A 215 20.23 -82.98 -13.88
C GLN A 215 21.50 -82.51 -14.58
N VAL A 216 22.35 -81.81 -13.84
CA VAL A 216 23.63 -81.30 -14.31
C VAL A 216 24.74 -81.78 -13.40
N GLU A 217 25.83 -82.25 -14.00
CA GLU A 217 27.03 -82.65 -13.26
C GLU A 217 27.92 -81.42 -13.10
N VAL A 218 28.07 -80.94 -11.87
CA VAL A 218 28.92 -79.79 -11.53
C VAL A 218 30.34 -80.28 -11.35
N LEU A 219 31.28 -79.72 -12.12
CA LEU A 219 32.71 -80.07 -12.11
C LEU A 219 33.54 -79.20 -11.17
N GLU A 220 33.20 -77.91 -11.09
CA GLU A 220 33.97 -76.91 -10.35
C GLU A 220 33.01 -75.86 -9.80
N THR A 221 33.22 -75.41 -8.56
CA THR A 221 32.52 -74.23 -8.02
C THR A 221 33.50 -73.10 -7.76
N ARG A 222 33.08 -71.87 -8.05
CA ARG A 222 33.91 -70.67 -7.88
C ARG A 222 33.12 -69.57 -7.20
N ARG A 223 33.65 -69.09 -6.07
CA ARG A 223 33.13 -67.90 -5.39
C ARG A 223 33.67 -66.65 -6.09
N GLU A 224 32.77 -65.83 -6.60
CA GLU A 224 33.10 -64.51 -7.14
C GLU A 224 32.49 -63.43 -6.24
N SER A 225 33.36 -62.60 -5.63
CA SER A 225 32.93 -61.38 -4.95
C SER A 225 32.79 -60.27 -5.99
N ALA A 226 31.56 -59.91 -6.36
CA ALA A 226 31.33 -58.87 -7.36
C ALA A 226 31.92 -57.52 -6.90
N LYS A 227 32.90 -56.98 -7.64
CA LYS A 227 33.43 -55.62 -7.42
C LYS A 227 32.47 -54.60 -8.03
N PHE A 228 31.45 -54.20 -7.30
CA PHE A 228 30.50 -53.19 -7.78
C PHE A 228 31.19 -51.81 -7.89
N SER A 229 31.48 -51.38 -9.12
CA SER A 229 32.14 -50.11 -9.43
C SER A 229 31.11 -49.02 -9.70
N ILE A 230 30.67 -48.28 -8.67
CA ILE A 230 29.80 -47.09 -8.82
C ILE A 230 30.64 -45.91 -9.35
N LYS A 231 30.90 -45.87 -10.65
CA LYS A 231 31.66 -44.78 -11.31
C LYS A 231 30.84 -43.49 -11.52
N ARG A 232 29.53 -43.49 -11.25
CA ARG A 232 28.61 -42.40 -11.63
C ARG A 232 27.99 -41.59 -10.49
N LEU A 233 28.30 -41.84 -9.22
CA LEU A 233 27.85 -40.96 -8.13
C LEU A 233 28.90 -39.89 -7.79
N PRO A 234 28.49 -38.66 -7.42
CA PRO A 234 29.41 -37.63 -6.93
C PRO A 234 30.22 -38.15 -5.73
N SER A 235 31.53 -37.90 -5.72
CA SER A 235 32.46 -38.44 -4.71
C SER A 235 32.02 -38.17 -3.26
N ALA A 236 31.41 -37.02 -2.99
CA ALA A 236 30.86 -36.65 -1.68
C ALA A 236 29.75 -37.60 -1.20
N LEU A 237 28.84 -38.02 -2.08
CA LEU A 237 27.80 -39.01 -1.76
C LEU A 237 28.36 -40.43 -1.73
N THR A 238 29.34 -40.76 -2.58
CA THR A 238 29.88 -42.12 -2.63
C THR A 238 30.53 -42.55 -1.33
N SER A 239 31.24 -41.67 -0.62
CA SER A 239 31.91 -42.06 0.63
C SER A 239 30.93 -42.38 1.75
N SER A 240 29.89 -41.56 1.92
CA SER A 240 28.79 -41.82 2.84
C SER A 240 28.02 -43.06 2.41
N VAL A 241 27.48 -43.09 1.19
CA VAL A 241 26.68 -44.21 0.68
C VAL A 241 27.45 -45.55 0.70
N ARG A 242 28.76 -45.54 0.42
CA ARG A 242 29.62 -46.73 0.53
C ARG A 242 29.76 -47.23 1.97
N ARG A 243 29.68 -46.33 2.96
CA ARG A 243 29.66 -46.66 4.39
C ARG A 243 28.27 -47.14 4.85
N TRP A 244 27.19 -46.69 4.20
CA TRP A 244 25.80 -47.11 4.45
C TRP A 244 25.37 -48.38 3.70
N ILE A 245 26.22 -48.89 2.81
CA ILE A 245 26.00 -50.14 2.07
C ILE A 245 27.12 -51.14 2.41
N PRO A 246 27.21 -51.67 3.65
CA PRO A 246 28.37 -52.47 4.03
C PRO A 246 28.43 -53.85 3.35
N ASN A 247 27.32 -54.38 2.81
CA ASN A 247 27.23 -55.77 2.33
C ASN A 247 26.54 -55.94 0.96
N ILE A 248 26.64 -54.98 0.04
CA ILE A 248 26.36 -55.25 -1.39
C ILE A 248 27.60 -55.85 -2.09
N PHE A 249 28.61 -56.30 -1.33
CA PHE A 249 29.60 -57.25 -1.85
C PHE A 249 28.93 -58.61 -1.96
N ARG A 250 28.25 -58.80 -3.09
CA ARG A 250 27.44 -59.96 -3.44
C ARG A 250 28.39 -61.11 -3.75
N THR A 251 28.35 -62.18 -2.97
CA THR A 251 28.99 -63.42 -3.39
C THR A 251 28.06 -64.15 -4.36
N LYS A 252 28.56 -64.41 -5.56
CA LYS A 252 27.96 -65.37 -6.47
C LYS A 252 28.79 -66.63 -6.43
N ILE A 253 28.13 -67.76 -6.27
CA ILE A 253 28.77 -69.06 -6.43
C ILE A 253 28.43 -69.52 -7.84
N TRP A 254 29.45 -69.56 -8.67
CA TRP A 254 29.38 -70.09 -10.02
C TRP A 254 29.71 -71.58 -10.00
N ALA A 255 29.08 -72.36 -10.87
CA ALA A 255 29.43 -73.75 -11.13
C ALA A 255 29.77 -73.95 -12.59
N ARG A 256 30.85 -74.68 -12.86
CA ARG A 256 31.15 -75.22 -14.18
C ARG A 256 30.44 -76.55 -14.36
N LEU A 257 29.74 -76.72 -15.47
CA LEU A 257 29.01 -77.92 -15.83
C LEU A 257 29.80 -78.78 -16.81
N LYS A 258 29.62 -80.10 -16.74
CA LYS A 258 30.21 -81.07 -17.69
C LYS A 258 29.47 -81.13 -19.02
N THR A 259 28.14 -81.20 -18.95
CA THR A 259 27.25 -81.32 -20.12
C THR A 259 25.94 -80.61 -19.84
N PRO A 260 25.60 -79.54 -20.58
CA PRO A 260 26.44 -78.81 -21.55
C PRO A 260 27.62 -78.09 -20.85
N GLU A 261 28.76 -77.97 -21.52
CA GLU A 261 29.93 -77.28 -20.97
C GLU A 261 29.67 -75.78 -20.85
N GLY A 262 29.83 -75.23 -19.64
CA GLY A 262 29.68 -73.80 -19.37
C GLY A 262 29.56 -73.50 -17.88
N TRP A 263 29.35 -72.23 -17.55
CA TRP A 263 29.17 -71.76 -16.18
C TRP A 263 27.72 -71.40 -15.91
N ILE A 264 27.21 -71.79 -14.76
CA ILE A 264 25.93 -71.35 -14.24
C ILE A 264 26.12 -70.66 -12.90
N VAL A 265 25.17 -69.82 -12.51
CA VAL A 265 25.13 -69.29 -11.13
C VAL A 265 24.39 -70.31 -10.27
N LEU A 266 25.10 -71.03 -9.41
CA LEU A 266 24.52 -71.99 -8.46
C LEU A 266 23.77 -71.28 -7.34
N PHE A 267 24.40 -70.25 -6.79
CA PHE A 267 23.85 -69.48 -5.68
C PHE A 267 24.14 -68.01 -5.91
N ASP A 268 23.10 -67.18 -5.84
CA ASP A 268 23.25 -65.73 -5.86
C ASP A 268 22.79 -65.18 -4.52
N GLU A 269 23.74 -64.67 -3.72
CA GLU A 269 23.45 -64.08 -2.42
C GLU A 269 22.48 -62.90 -2.51
N THR A 270 22.34 -62.27 -3.69
CA THR A 270 21.34 -61.20 -3.89
C THR A 270 19.91 -61.66 -3.77
N TRP A 271 19.64 -62.90 -4.17
CA TRP A 271 18.30 -63.46 -4.20
C TRP A 271 18.11 -64.48 -3.07
N GLN A 272 19.18 -64.85 -2.35
CA GLN A 272 19.17 -65.94 -1.35
C GLN A 272 18.56 -67.24 -1.89
N LEU A 273 18.71 -67.47 -3.19
CA LEU A 273 18.06 -68.55 -3.90
C LEU A 273 19.14 -69.43 -4.53
N ALA A 274 19.15 -70.70 -4.12
CA ALA A 274 19.89 -71.75 -4.80
C ALA A 274 19.16 -72.09 -6.10
N ASN A 275 19.87 -71.97 -7.22
CA ASN A 275 19.39 -72.32 -8.56
C ASN A 275 19.54 -73.82 -8.86
N ALA A 276 20.14 -74.58 -7.94
CA ALA A 276 20.19 -76.03 -8.00
C ALA A 276 20.15 -76.64 -6.59
N THR A 277 19.56 -77.82 -6.48
CA THR A 277 19.56 -78.69 -5.28
C THR A 277 20.23 -80.00 -5.62
N LYS A 278 20.62 -80.81 -4.63
CA LYS A 278 21.16 -82.14 -4.90
C LYS A 278 20.12 -83.00 -5.63
N ALA A 279 20.55 -83.84 -6.56
CA ALA A 279 19.65 -84.68 -7.36
C ALA A 279 18.74 -85.60 -6.52
N ASP A 280 19.13 -85.90 -5.27
CA ASP A 280 18.40 -86.78 -4.35
C ASP A 280 17.36 -86.04 -3.48
N GLU A 281 17.36 -84.70 -3.48
CA GLU A 281 16.36 -83.90 -2.76
C GLU A 281 15.15 -83.61 -3.66
N SER A 282 13.96 -83.95 -3.18
CA SER A 282 12.72 -83.66 -3.91
C SER A 282 12.48 -82.15 -3.97
N VAL A 283 12.56 -81.60 -5.19
CA VAL A 283 12.29 -80.19 -5.45
C VAL A 283 10.81 -79.90 -5.18
N SER A 284 10.49 -79.24 -4.07
CA SER A 284 9.14 -78.71 -3.86
C SER A 284 8.90 -77.60 -4.88
N ALA A 285 7.80 -77.67 -5.65
CA ALA A 285 7.40 -76.60 -6.54
C ALA A 285 7.33 -75.28 -5.75
N LYS A 286 8.06 -74.25 -6.20
CA LYS A 286 7.98 -72.91 -5.61
C LYS A 286 6.94 -72.12 -6.41
N TYR A 287 5.87 -71.71 -5.74
CA TYR A 287 4.94 -70.76 -6.31
C TYR A 287 5.47 -69.34 -6.12
N CYS A 288 5.40 -68.56 -7.19
CA CYS A 288 5.68 -67.13 -7.15
C CYS A 288 4.50 -66.37 -7.76
N THR A 289 4.31 -65.13 -7.32
CA THR A 289 3.42 -64.20 -7.99
C THR A 289 3.95 -63.87 -9.37
N HIS A 290 3.04 -63.77 -10.34
CA HIS A 290 3.39 -63.37 -11.69
C HIS A 290 4.09 -61.99 -11.65
N PRO A 291 5.23 -61.80 -12.35
CA PRO A 291 5.97 -60.54 -12.33
C PRO A 291 5.22 -59.31 -12.87
N GLN A 292 4.12 -59.51 -13.61
CA GLN A 292 3.21 -58.43 -14.03
C GLN A 292 2.25 -58.01 -12.91
N LEU A 293 2.08 -58.87 -11.91
CA LEU A 293 1.26 -58.64 -10.73
C LEU A 293 2.06 -57.94 -9.64
N LEU A 294 3.36 -58.24 -9.52
CA LEU A 294 4.30 -57.48 -8.67
C LEU A 294 4.32 -56.01 -9.08
N VAL A 295 4.02 -55.12 -8.12
CA VAL A 295 4.10 -53.69 -8.37
C VAL A 295 5.58 -53.34 -8.55
N GLN A 296 6.01 -53.22 -9.80
CA GLN A 296 7.37 -52.79 -10.10
C GLN A 296 7.60 -51.43 -9.43
N PHE A 297 8.59 -51.35 -8.53
CA PHE A 297 8.86 -50.12 -7.80
C PHE A 297 9.00 -48.87 -8.70
N PRO A 298 9.63 -48.95 -9.90
CA PRO A 298 9.63 -47.83 -10.83
C PRO A 298 8.24 -47.42 -11.33
N ALA A 299 7.33 -48.39 -11.55
CA ALA A 299 5.94 -48.13 -11.93
C ALA A 299 5.15 -47.52 -10.76
N PHE A 300 5.35 -48.03 -9.54
CA PHE A 300 4.79 -47.44 -8.31
C PHE A 300 5.23 -45.99 -8.13
N LEU A 301 6.54 -45.72 -8.26
CA LEU A 301 7.12 -44.39 -8.11
C LEU A 301 6.61 -43.47 -9.22
N ARG A 302 6.60 -43.91 -10.48
CA ARG A 302 6.06 -43.14 -11.61
C ARG A 302 4.59 -42.78 -11.37
N ARG A 303 3.78 -43.73 -10.91
CA ARG A 303 2.37 -43.52 -10.58
C ARG A 303 2.21 -42.48 -9.47
N HIS A 304 3.00 -42.58 -8.39
CA HIS A 304 3.01 -41.59 -7.30
C HIS A 304 3.45 -40.20 -7.76
N VAL A 305 4.46 -40.11 -8.63
CA VAL A 305 4.92 -38.84 -9.20
C VAL A 305 3.86 -38.22 -10.10
N ILE A 306 3.20 -39.00 -10.97
CA ILE A 306 2.10 -38.52 -11.82
C ILE A 306 0.94 -38.04 -10.96
N LEU A 307 0.56 -38.81 -9.94
CA LEU A 307 -0.47 -38.45 -8.97
C LEU A 307 -0.12 -37.12 -8.27
N ALA A 308 1.06 -37.03 -7.65
CA ALA A 308 1.49 -35.81 -6.97
C ALA A 308 1.57 -34.61 -7.93
N SER A 309 2.05 -34.80 -9.15
CA SER A 309 2.12 -33.74 -10.17
C SER A 309 0.72 -33.28 -10.60
N SER A 310 -0.22 -34.22 -10.77
CA SER A 310 -1.62 -33.91 -11.09
C SER A 310 -2.30 -33.13 -9.96
N HIS A 311 -1.94 -33.44 -8.71
CA HIS A 311 -2.43 -32.74 -7.53
C HIS A 311 -1.90 -31.31 -7.46
N LEU A 312 -0.59 -31.13 -7.62
CA LEU A 312 0.05 -29.81 -7.66
C LEU A 312 -0.50 -28.95 -8.80
N ALA A 313 -0.69 -29.54 -9.99
CA ALA A 313 -1.31 -28.85 -11.12
C ALA A 313 -2.77 -28.47 -10.84
N GLY A 314 -3.55 -29.36 -10.22
CA GLY A 314 -4.92 -29.07 -9.81
C GLY A 314 -4.99 -27.95 -8.77
N GLN A 315 -4.08 -27.94 -7.80
CA GLN A 315 -3.95 -26.88 -6.81
C GLN A 315 -3.52 -25.54 -7.44
N TRP A 316 -2.63 -25.56 -8.44
CA TRP A 316 -2.20 -24.36 -9.16
C TRP A 316 -3.33 -23.73 -9.98
N VAL A 317 -4.08 -24.54 -10.74
CA VAL A 317 -5.24 -24.07 -11.52
C VAL A 317 -6.31 -23.48 -10.59
N VAL A 318 -6.46 -24.05 -9.40
CA VAL A 318 -7.33 -23.50 -8.36
C VAL A 318 -6.87 -22.12 -7.90
N MET A 319 -5.56 -21.88 -7.73
CA MET A 319 -5.07 -20.52 -7.40
C MET A 319 -5.44 -19.50 -8.46
N GLU A 320 -5.24 -19.82 -9.74
CA GLU A 320 -5.56 -18.91 -10.84
C GLU A 320 -7.07 -18.62 -10.95
N CYS A 321 -7.91 -19.57 -10.51
CA CYS A 321 -9.37 -19.46 -10.61
C CYS A 321 -10.08 -18.97 -9.34
N VAL A 322 -9.39 -18.88 -8.20
CA VAL A 322 -9.98 -18.56 -6.87
C VAL A 322 -9.67 -17.15 -6.33
N PRO A 323 -9.72 -16.05 -7.11
CA PRO A 323 -9.83 -14.72 -6.51
C PRO A 323 -11.12 -14.47 -5.69
N GLN A 324 -12.06 -15.43 -5.57
CA GLN A 324 -13.42 -15.16 -5.10
C GLN A 324 -13.95 -15.97 -3.91
N GLY A 325 -13.17 -16.80 -3.20
CA GLY A 325 -13.72 -17.38 -1.96
C GLY A 325 -13.02 -18.61 -1.40
N PHE A 326 -12.40 -18.44 -0.24
CA PHE A 326 -12.10 -19.53 0.70
C PHE A 326 -12.53 -19.14 2.13
N SER A 327 -13.71 -19.57 2.57
CA SER A 327 -14.11 -19.45 3.96
C SER A 327 -13.18 -20.24 4.88
N LEU A 328 -12.91 -19.65 6.05
CA LEU A 328 -12.10 -20.17 7.15
C LEU A 328 -12.49 -21.60 7.55
N LEU A 329 -13.79 -21.89 7.43
CA LEU A 329 -14.40 -23.18 7.75
C LEU A 329 -13.90 -24.29 6.81
N ALA A 330 -13.72 -24.01 5.52
CA ALA A 330 -13.27 -25.00 4.55
C ALA A 330 -11.79 -25.38 4.74
N VAL A 331 -10.94 -24.43 5.12
CA VAL A 331 -9.52 -24.69 5.46
C VAL A 331 -9.42 -25.49 6.76
N PHE A 332 -10.27 -25.19 7.75
CA PHE A 332 -10.34 -25.97 8.99
C PHE A 332 -10.86 -27.40 8.75
N PHE A 333 -11.88 -27.58 7.90
CA PHE A 333 -12.35 -28.91 7.49
C PHE A 333 -11.37 -29.66 6.58
N LEU A 334 -10.54 -28.95 5.79
CA LEU A 334 -9.37 -29.52 5.11
C LEU A 334 -8.39 -30.10 6.12
N PHE A 335 -7.98 -29.31 7.11
CA PHE A 335 -7.05 -29.78 8.13
C PHE A 335 -7.64 -30.91 8.98
N GLN A 336 -8.86 -30.75 9.51
CA GLN A 336 -9.54 -31.79 10.26
C GLN A 336 -9.80 -33.03 9.41
N GLY A 337 -10.16 -32.90 8.13
CA GLY A 337 -10.32 -34.03 7.22
C GLY A 337 -9.03 -34.80 7.01
N CYS A 338 -7.89 -34.10 6.82
CA CYS A 338 -6.56 -34.73 6.71
C CYS A 338 -6.18 -35.47 8.00
N VAL A 339 -6.39 -34.82 9.15
CA VAL A 339 -6.02 -35.35 10.46
C VAL A 339 -6.97 -36.47 10.90
N LEU A 340 -8.28 -36.36 10.63
CA LEU A 340 -9.28 -37.39 10.95
C LEU A 340 -9.17 -38.60 10.02
N ILE A 341 -8.89 -38.42 8.72
CA ILE A 341 -8.59 -39.55 7.82
C ILE A 341 -7.28 -40.23 8.23
N GLY A 342 -6.32 -39.49 8.78
CA GLY A 342 -5.07 -40.02 9.32
C GLY A 342 -5.17 -40.65 10.72
N LEU A 343 -6.10 -40.21 11.57
CA LEU A 343 -6.15 -40.59 13.00
C LEU A 343 -7.39 -41.38 13.42
N PHE A 344 -8.57 -41.18 12.81
CA PHE A 344 -9.82 -41.73 13.35
C PHE A 344 -10.85 -42.16 12.31
N HIS A 345 -11.06 -43.47 12.33
CA HIS A 345 -12.07 -44.23 11.63
C HIS A 345 -13.36 -44.33 12.47
N ARG A 346 -14.12 -43.25 12.74
CA ARG A 346 -15.57 -43.35 13.10
C ARG A 346 -16.35 -42.03 13.14
N GLU A 347 -17.46 -42.03 12.40
CA GLU A 347 -18.70 -41.24 12.42
C GLU A 347 -18.72 -39.82 13.04
N ILE A 348 -18.83 -38.80 12.17
CA ILE A 348 -19.43 -37.50 12.54
C ILE A 348 -20.28 -36.97 11.38
N GLY A 349 -21.54 -36.60 11.68
CA GLY A 349 -22.48 -35.95 10.76
C GLY A 349 -22.32 -34.42 10.76
N ILE A 350 -22.54 -33.81 9.60
CA ILE A 350 -22.38 -32.36 9.36
C ILE A 350 -23.76 -31.69 9.35
N PRO A 351 -23.98 -30.57 10.08
CA PRO A 351 -25.23 -29.83 10.06
C PRO A 351 -25.27 -28.79 8.94
N HIS A 352 -26.48 -28.47 8.50
CA HIS A 352 -26.77 -27.74 7.27
C HIS A 352 -27.30 -26.33 7.57
N ILE A 353 -26.49 -25.27 7.46
CA ILE A 353 -26.98 -23.88 7.43
C ILE A 353 -26.06 -23.02 6.54
N ALA A 354 -26.55 -22.54 5.40
CA ALA A 354 -26.06 -21.31 4.73
C ALA A 354 -27.05 -20.84 3.65
N SER A 355 -27.16 -19.51 3.50
CA SER A 355 -28.09 -18.84 2.56
C SER A 355 -27.62 -18.92 1.10
N LYS A 356 -28.56 -18.75 0.16
CA LYS A 356 -28.40 -18.97 -1.30
C LYS A 356 -27.25 -18.20 -1.98
N ALA A 357 -26.82 -17.05 -1.46
CA ALA A 357 -25.70 -16.29 -2.01
C ALA A 357 -24.32 -16.82 -1.54
N ALA A 358 -24.23 -17.25 -0.27
CA ALA A 358 -23.07 -17.97 0.25
C ALA A 358 -22.95 -19.38 -0.38
N GLN A 359 -24.08 -19.96 -0.80
CA GLN A 359 -24.15 -21.30 -1.36
C GLN A 359 -23.30 -21.47 -2.63
N LYS A 360 -23.30 -20.50 -3.56
CA LYS A 360 -22.52 -20.59 -4.81
C LYS A 360 -21.01 -20.54 -4.60
N GLN A 361 -20.57 -19.80 -3.58
CA GLN A 361 -19.15 -19.59 -3.23
C GLN A 361 -18.59 -20.80 -2.45
N VAL A 362 -19.41 -21.37 -1.57
CA VAL A 362 -19.10 -22.54 -0.75
C VAL A 362 -18.87 -23.81 -1.60
N TYR A 363 -19.55 -23.99 -2.74
CA TYR A 363 -19.36 -25.18 -3.59
C TYR A 363 -17.96 -25.30 -4.22
N GLY A 364 -17.29 -24.18 -4.52
CA GLY A 364 -15.91 -24.20 -5.05
C GLY A 364 -14.91 -24.72 -4.01
N GLU A 365 -15.08 -24.31 -2.75
CA GLU A 365 -14.23 -24.69 -1.62
C GLU A 365 -14.34 -26.18 -1.30
N TYR A 366 -15.57 -26.72 -1.29
CA TYR A 366 -15.81 -28.15 -1.08
C TYR A 366 -15.20 -29.02 -2.19
N ASN A 367 -15.18 -28.55 -3.43
CA ASN A 367 -14.63 -29.30 -4.55
C ASN A 367 -13.11 -29.53 -4.38
N ASN A 368 -12.39 -28.53 -3.89
CA ASN A 368 -10.94 -28.63 -3.66
C ASN A 368 -10.59 -29.53 -2.47
N LEU A 369 -11.38 -29.43 -1.39
CA LEU A 369 -11.33 -30.37 -0.27
C LEU A 369 -11.55 -31.82 -0.74
N LEU A 370 -12.58 -32.03 -1.56
CA LEU A 370 -12.92 -33.35 -2.05
C LEU A 370 -11.84 -33.91 -2.97
N ARG A 371 -11.22 -33.08 -3.82
CA ARG A 371 -10.03 -33.45 -4.62
C ARG A 371 -8.87 -33.91 -3.75
N PHE A 372 -8.57 -33.15 -2.70
CA PHE A 372 -7.50 -33.51 -1.77
C PHE A 372 -7.78 -34.84 -1.06
N VAL A 373 -8.98 -35.00 -0.51
CA VAL A 373 -9.39 -36.22 0.19
C VAL A 373 -9.37 -37.43 -0.75
N MET A 374 -9.86 -37.27 -1.99
CA MET A 374 -9.79 -38.30 -3.03
C MET A 374 -8.35 -38.69 -3.35
N HIS A 375 -7.45 -37.70 -3.43
CA HIS A 375 -6.05 -37.93 -3.71
C HIS A 375 -5.36 -38.69 -2.57
N ALA A 376 -5.57 -38.25 -1.33
CA ALA A 376 -5.05 -38.91 -0.14
C ALA A 376 -5.60 -40.34 -0.02
N ALA A 377 -6.88 -40.55 -0.29
CA ALA A 377 -7.51 -41.87 -0.29
C ALA A 377 -6.94 -42.79 -1.39
N ALA A 378 -6.69 -42.27 -2.59
CA ALA A 378 -6.09 -43.04 -3.68
C ALA A 378 -4.63 -43.41 -3.39
N LEU A 379 -3.83 -42.49 -2.84
CA LEU A 379 -2.46 -42.76 -2.39
C LEU A 379 -2.45 -43.80 -1.27
N TYR A 380 -3.36 -43.68 -0.31
CA TYR A 380 -3.51 -44.66 0.77
C TYR A 380 -3.94 -46.03 0.26
N TYR A 381 -4.88 -46.09 -0.68
CA TYR A 381 -5.29 -47.34 -1.31
C TYR A 381 -4.14 -47.99 -2.08
N ALA A 382 -3.37 -47.21 -2.86
CA ALA A 382 -2.19 -47.70 -3.56
C ALA A 382 -1.11 -48.23 -2.61
N MET A 383 -0.96 -47.61 -1.43
CA MET A 383 -0.10 -48.15 -0.37
C MET A 383 -0.64 -49.48 0.16
N LEU A 384 -1.94 -49.56 0.50
CA LEU A 384 -2.57 -50.79 1.01
C LEU A 384 -2.47 -51.95 0.00
N THR A 385 -2.70 -51.68 -1.28
CA THR A 385 -2.56 -52.71 -2.31
C THR A 385 -1.11 -53.17 -2.44
N ALA A 386 -0.13 -52.25 -2.36
CA ALA A 386 1.28 -52.59 -2.37
C ALA A 386 1.71 -53.38 -1.11
N THR A 387 1.13 -53.10 0.06
CA THR A 387 1.45 -53.88 1.28
C THR A 387 0.82 -55.27 1.25
N ALA A 388 -0.46 -55.35 0.86
CA ALA A 388 -1.18 -56.61 0.76
C ALA A 388 -0.57 -57.51 -0.32
N ALA A 389 -0.03 -56.89 -1.36
CA ALA A 389 0.79 -57.51 -2.37
C ALA A 389 2.01 -58.22 -1.78
N LEU A 390 2.83 -57.47 -1.04
CA LEU A 390 4.05 -58.04 -0.43
C LEU A 390 3.73 -59.13 0.60
N GLU A 391 2.60 -59.02 1.30
CA GLU A 391 2.13 -60.05 2.23
C GLU A 391 1.68 -61.32 1.52
N TYR A 392 0.95 -61.19 0.42
CA TYR A 392 0.53 -62.32 -0.42
C TYR A 392 1.75 -63.07 -0.96
N ASP A 393 2.75 -62.35 -1.49
CA ASP A 393 3.98 -62.96 -1.99
C ASP A 393 4.73 -63.74 -0.91
N GLU A 394 4.80 -63.17 0.29
CA GLU A 394 5.48 -63.80 1.43
C GLU A 394 4.77 -65.08 1.86
N VAL A 395 3.44 -65.07 1.95
CA VAL A 395 2.66 -66.27 2.31
C VAL A 395 2.76 -67.33 1.23
N LEU A 396 2.66 -66.93 -0.04
CA LEU A 396 2.77 -67.85 -1.17
C LEU A 396 4.15 -68.53 -1.19
N GLU A 397 5.23 -67.78 -0.97
CA GLU A 397 6.60 -68.30 -0.97
C GLU A 397 6.89 -69.16 0.27
N THR A 398 6.51 -68.70 1.47
CA THR A 398 6.90 -69.34 2.73
C THR A 398 5.99 -70.48 3.17
N GLN A 399 4.68 -70.37 2.91
CA GLN A 399 3.67 -71.31 3.39
C GLN A 399 3.06 -72.16 2.28
N GLN A 400 3.31 -71.84 1.00
CA GLN A 400 2.76 -72.56 -0.15
C GLN A 400 1.22 -72.64 -0.10
N VAL A 401 0.57 -71.52 0.29
CA VAL A 401 -0.89 -71.37 0.37
C VAL A 401 -1.31 -70.03 -0.21
N ILE A 402 -2.56 -69.93 -0.67
CA ILE A 402 -3.13 -68.70 -1.23
C ILE A 402 -3.66 -67.84 -0.09
N LEU A 403 -3.06 -66.65 0.11
CA LEU A 403 -3.59 -65.67 1.06
C LEU A 403 -4.91 -65.07 0.52
N GLU A 404 -6.00 -65.31 1.22
CA GLU A 404 -7.28 -64.65 0.99
C GLU A 404 -7.18 -63.20 1.43
N LEU A 405 -6.89 -62.34 0.45
CA LEU A 405 -6.93 -60.89 0.62
C LEU A 405 -8.35 -60.48 0.97
N GLY A 406 -8.55 -59.99 2.19
CA GLY A 406 -9.81 -59.39 2.60
C GLY A 406 -10.22 -58.33 1.58
N LYS A 407 -11.46 -58.42 1.06
CA LYS A 407 -11.97 -57.42 0.12
C LYS A 407 -11.81 -56.05 0.78
N PRO A 408 -11.14 -55.07 0.15
CA PRO A 408 -11.01 -53.72 0.71
C PRO A 408 -12.32 -52.95 0.50
N VAL A 409 -13.44 -53.54 0.95
CA VAL A 409 -14.81 -53.08 0.72
C VAL A 409 -14.98 -51.65 1.21
N LEU A 410 -14.35 -51.31 2.33
CA LEU A 410 -14.48 -49.98 2.93
C LEU A 410 -13.75 -48.91 2.12
N ALA A 411 -12.49 -49.13 1.73
CA ALA A 411 -11.74 -48.14 0.95
C ALA A 411 -12.37 -47.91 -0.42
N VAL A 412 -12.82 -48.99 -1.07
CA VAL A 412 -13.58 -48.91 -2.32
C VAL A 412 -14.90 -48.16 -2.12
N ARG A 413 -15.65 -48.42 -1.03
CA ARG A 413 -16.89 -47.68 -0.71
C ARG A 413 -16.63 -46.20 -0.44
N LEU A 414 -15.56 -45.85 0.28
CA LEU A 414 -15.20 -44.45 0.55
C LEU A 414 -14.82 -43.71 -0.72
N VAL A 415 -14.08 -44.34 -1.63
CA VAL A 415 -13.76 -43.77 -2.95
C VAL A 415 -15.03 -43.58 -3.77
N TRP A 416 -15.91 -44.58 -3.84
CA TRP A 416 -17.18 -44.45 -4.56
C TRP A 416 -18.12 -43.39 -3.96
N LEU A 417 -18.16 -43.27 -2.64
CA LEU A 417 -18.91 -42.22 -1.96
C LEU A 417 -18.35 -40.84 -2.34
N ALA A 418 -17.03 -40.68 -2.31
CA ALA A 418 -16.39 -39.42 -2.67
C ALA A 418 -16.53 -39.10 -4.17
N VAL A 419 -16.53 -40.11 -5.07
CA VAL A 419 -16.91 -39.97 -6.49
C VAL A 419 -18.37 -39.53 -6.63
N ALA A 420 -19.30 -40.14 -5.90
CA ALA A 420 -20.71 -39.78 -5.96
C ALA A 420 -20.96 -38.34 -5.50
N VAL A 421 -20.36 -37.94 -4.36
CA VAL A 421 -20.39 -36.55 -3.87
C VAL A 421 -19.76 -35.61 -4.89
N SER A 422 -18.66 -36.02 -5.53
CA SER A 422 -17.96 -35.25 -6.56
C SER A 422 -18.86 -34.98 -7.76
N VAL A 423 -19.54 -36.00 -8.28
CA VAL A 423 -20.45 -35.89 -9.42
C VAL A 423 -21.64 -34.98 -9.09
N VAL A 424 -22.21 -35.09 -7.89
CA VAL A 424 -23.32 -34.22 -7.45
C VAL A 424 -22.88 -32.76 -7.37
N VAL A 425 -21.75 -32.47 -6.72
CA VAL A 425 -21.19 -31.11 -6.63
C VAL A 425 -20.86 -30.56 -8.01
N ALA A 426 -20.29 -31.38 -8.88
CA ALA A 426 -19.86 -30.97 -10.21
C ALA A 426 -21.07 -30.73 -11.16
N ALA A 427 -22.15 -31.51 -11.04
CA ALA A 427 -23.42 -31.25 -11.72
C ALA A 427 -24.05 -29.93 -11.26
N SER A 428 -23.96 -29.60 -9.96
CA SER A 428 -24.44 -28.31 -9.43
C SER A 428 -23.61 -27.11 -9.93
N LEU A 429 -22.33 -27.32 -10.26
CA LEU A 429 -21.41 -26.29 -10.75
C LEU A 429 -21.51 -26.04 -12.27
N LEU A 430 -21.98 -27.02 -13.05
CA LEU A 430 -22.18 -26.89 -14.49
C LEU A 430 -23.27 -25.86 -14.86
N GLU A 431 -24.23 -25.60 -13.97
CA GLU A 431 -25.22 -24.54 -14.15
C GLU A 431 -24.67 -23.12 -13.92
N ALA A 432 -23.45 -22.97 -13.40
CA ALA A 432 -23.01 -21.70 -12.81
C ALA A 432 -22.21 -20.74 -13.72
N SER A 433 -21.42 -21.21 -14.70
CA SER A 433 -20.73 -20.38 -15.71
C SER A 433 -19.90 -21.20 -16.73
N ALA A 434 -19.57 -20.62 -17.89
CA ALA A 434 -18.73 -21.26 -18.91
C ALA A 434 -17.26 -21.43 -18.49
N THR A 435 -16.69 -20.56 -17.65
CA THR A 435 -15.32 -20.71 -17.12
C THR A 435 -15.19 -21.84 -16.11
N SER A 436 -16.31 -22.24 -15.47
CA SER A 436 -16.40 -23.45 -14.63
C SER A 436 -16.12 -24.75 -15.42
N SER A 437 -16.35 -24.76 -16.73
CA SER A 437 -16.25 -25.97 -17.56
C SER A 437 -14.83 -26.55 -17.64
N PHE A 438 -13.79 -25.72 -17.68
CA PHE A 438 -12.40 -26.19 -17.71
C PHE A 438 -11.96 -26.79 -16.37
N ASN A 439 -12.34 -26.14 -15.26
CA ASN A 439 -12.10 -26.64 -13.90
C ASN A 439 -12.87 -27.92 -13.61
N PHE A 440 -14.05 -28.06 -14.22
CA PHE A 440 -14.83 -29.30 -14.22
C PHE A 440 -14.17 -30.39 -15.06
N LEU A 441 -13.67 -30.07 -16.27
CA LEU A 441 -13.05 -31.05 -17.16
C LEU A 441 -11.73 -31.58 -16.58
N THR A 442 -10.90 -30.71 -16.01
CA THR A 442 -9.66 -31.10 -15.31
C THR A 442 -9.97 -31.96 -14.09
N PHE A 443 -11.00 -31.61 -13.32
CA PHE A 443 -11.48 -32.43 -12.22
C PHE A 443 -11.96 -33.80 -12.66
N LEU A 444 -12.84 -33.85 -13.65
CA LEU A 444 -13.42 -35.07 -14.18
C LEU A 444 -12.32 -35.98 -14.74
N THR A 445 -11.34 -35.41 -15.44
CA THR A 445 -10.19 -36.14 -15.96
C THR A 445 -9.35 -36.70 -14.82
N THR A 446 -9.08 -35.91 -13.79
CA THR A 446 -8.35 -36.35 -12.58
C THR A 446 -9.12 -37.49 -11.89
N LEU A 447 -10.44 -37.34 -11.74
CA LEU A 447 -11.34 -38.32 -11.14
C LEU A 447 -11.35 -39.63 -11.93
N ILE A 448 -11.49 -39.56 -13.26
CA ILE A 448 -11.46 -40.71 -14.17
C ILE A 448 -10.10 -41.42 -14.06
N LEU A 449 -8.99 -40.67 -14.06
CA LEU A 449 -7.67 -41.24 -13.90
C LEU A 449 -7.56 -41.99 -12.56
N HIS A 450 -8.07 -41.43 -11.46
CA HIS A 450 -8.05 -42.10 -10.16
C HIS A 450 -8.96 -43.34 -10.13
N ILE A 451 -10.14 -43.31 -10.77
CA ILE A 451 -11.04 -44.46 -10.87
C ILE A 451 -10.41 -45.58 -11.70
N LEU A 452 -9.83 -45.25 -12.87
CA LEU A 452 -9.13 -46.21 -13.73
C LEU A 452 -7.95 -46.84 -12.99
N ASP A 453 -7.21 -46.03 -12.24
CA ASP A 453 -6.06 -46.45 -11.45
C ASP A 453 -6.48 -47.36 -10.27
N LEU A 454 -7.60 -47.04 -9.60
CA LEU A 454 -8.17 -47.88 -8.55
C LEU A 454 -8.73 -49.19 -9.11
N SER A 455 -9.43 -49.13 -10.25
CA SER A 455 -9.99 -50.27 -10.96
C SER A 455 -8.90 -51.23 -11.45
N THR A 456 -7.85 -50.71 -12.07
CA THR A 456 -6.69 -51.52 -12.49
C THR A 456 -5.97 -52.13 -11.29
N SER A 457 -5.87 -51.42 -10.17
CA SER A 457 -5.28 -51.97 -8.93
C SER A 457 -6.14 -53.05 -8.29
N SER A 458 -7.47 -52.87 -8.29
CA SER A 458 -8.42 -53.88 -7.83
C SER A 458 -8.42 -55.12 -8.72
N SER A 459 -8.45 -54.92 -10.05
CA SER A 459 -8.33 -56.01 -11.03
C SER A 459 -6.99 -56.73 -10.89
N GLY A 460 -5.92 -56.00 -10.57
CA GLY A 460 -4.65 -56.56 -10.12
C GLY A 460 -4.86 -57.52 -8.96
N LEU A 461 -5.39 -57.06 -7.83
CA LEU A 461 -5.66 -57.90 -6.65
C LEU A 461 -6.53 -59.14 -6.93
N ASP A 462 -7.47 -59.07 -7.87
CA ASP A 462 -8.25 -60.25 -8.25
C ASP A 462 -7.43 -61.24 -9.10
N LYS A 463 -6.53 -60.74 -9.97
CA LYS A 463 -5.58 -61.56 -10.73
C LYS A 463 -4.48 -62.17 -9.86
N TRP A 464 -4.15 -61.53 -8.73
CA TRP A 464 -3.22 -62.07 -7.72
C TRP A 464 -3.67 -63.42 -7.16
N ARG A 465 -4.95 -63.79 -7.31
CA ARG A 465 -5.48 -65.10 -6.88
C ARG A 465 -5.13 -66.26 -7.82
N GLN A 466 -4.42 -66.01 -8.93
CA GLN A 466 -3.96 -67.02 -9.87
C GLN A 466 -2.43 -67.18 -9.75
N PRO A 467 -1.93 -68.01 -8.83
CA PRO A 467 -0.50 -68.24 -8.68
C PRO A 467 0.08 -68.85 -9.96
N GLN A 468 1.28 -68.43 -10.34
CA GLN A 468 2.05 -69.07 -11.40
C GLN A 468 3.08 -70.01 -10.79
N ILE A 469 3.29 -71.15 -11.44
CA ILE A 469 4.40 -72.02 -11.10
C ILE A 469 5.63 -71.46 -11.79
N GLU A 470 6.73 -71.34 -11.06
CA GLU A 470 7.97 -70.71 -11.54
C GLU A 470 8.64 -71.51 -12.69
N ALA A 471 8.24 -72.76 -12.92
CA ALA A 471 8.70 -73.59 -14.04
C ALA A 471 7.56 -74.34 -14.75
N ASP A 472 7.58 -74.30 -16.09
CA ASP A 472 6.52 -74.81 -16.97
C ASP A 472 6.34 -76.35 -16.92
N GLU A 473 7.36 -77.05 -16.47
CA GLU A 473 7.43 -78.51 -16.33
C GLU A 473 6.67 -79.08 -15.13
N PHE A 474 6.32 -78.26 -14.14
CA PHE A 474 5.46 -78.65 -13.01
C PHE A 474 3.97 -78.48 -13.32
N THR A 475 3.59 -78.31 -14.59
CA THR A 475 2.18 -78.20 -15.03
C THR A 475 1.32 -79.40 -14.60
N ALA A 476 1.90 -80.58 -14.39
CA ALA A 476 1.21 -81.73 -13.80
C ALA A 476 0.86 -81.54 -12.30
N VAL A 477 1.72 -80.84 -11.55
CA VAL A 477 1.52 -80.47 -10.13
C VAL A 477 0.55 -79.29 -9.98
N ALA A 478 0.37 -78.47 -11.03
CA ALA A 478 -0.62 -77.38 -11.09
C ALA A 478 -2.07 -77.82 -10.82
N SER A 479 -2.35 -79.12 -10.86
CA SER A 479 -3.66 -79.70 -10.54
C SER A 479 -3.97 -79.74 -9.04
N ARG A 480 -2.97 -79.61 -8.15
CA ARG A 480 -3.24 -79.46 -6.71
C ARG A 480 -3.71 -78.04 -6.41
N GLN A 481 -4.98 -77.92 -6.01
CA GLN A 481 -5.51 -76.69 -5.45
C GLN A 481 -4.69 -76.34 -4.20
N LEU A 482 -3.95 -75.23 -4.26
CA LEU A 482 -3.31 -74.64 -3.09
C LEU A 482 -4.38 -74.32 -2.05
N GLU A 483 -4.12 -74.68 -0.80
CA GLU A 483 -5.04 -74.34 0.29
C GLU A 483 -5.13 -72.82 0.46
N HIS A 484 -6.28 -72.35 0.92
CA HIS A 484 -6.52 -70.94 1.18
C HIS A 484 -6.26 -70.63 2.66
N THR A 485 -5.57 -69.53 2.94
CA THR A 485 -5.36 -69.03 4.31
C THR A 485 -5.84 -67.59 4.44
N THR A 486 -6.39 -67.23 5.59
CA THR A 486 -6.72 -65.84 5.94
C THR A 486 -5.65 -65.20 6.83
N SER A 487 -4.69 -65.99 7.33
CA SER A 487 -3.63 -65.49 8.20
C SER A 487 -2.49 -64.88 7.37
N GLY A 488 -2.30 -63.57 7.52
CA GLY A 488 -1.15 -62.88 6.94
C GLY A 488 0.18 -63.36 7.52
N PRO A 489 1.31 -63.04 6.86
CA PRO A 489 2.63 -63.45 7.34
C PRO A 489 2.95 -62.73 8.66
N LYS A 490 3.49 -63.45 9.66
CA LYS A 490 3.91 -62.85 10.95
C LYS A 490 5.02 -61.82 10.77
N THR A 491 5.91 -62.06 9.80
CA THR A 491 7.04 -61.20 9.46
C THR A 491 7.25 -61.24 7.95
N LEU A 492 7.50 -60.09 7.33
CA LEU A 492 7.92 -60.02 5.94
C LEU A 492 9.43 -60.27 5.83
N SER A 493 9.86 -60.91 4.74
CA SER A 493 11.27 -60.97 4.36
C SER A 493 11.86 -59.56 4.31
N LYS A 494 13.16 -59.45 4.63
CA LYS A 494 13.84 -58.15 4.75
C LYS A 494 13.68 -57.28 3.51
N GLN A 495 13.80 -57.87 2.31
CA GLN A 495 13.63 -57.14 1.06
C GLN A 495 12.21 -56.58 0.91
N ARG A 496 11.19 -57.38 1.19
CA ARG A 496 9.78 -56.96 1.15
C ARG A 496 9.45 -55.94 2.24
N ALA A 497 9.98 -56.11 3.44
CA ALA A 497 9.84 -55.15 4.54
C ALA A 497 10.45 -53.78 4.17
N VAL A 498 11.66 -53.76 3.59
CA VAL A 498 12.29 -52.53 3.08
C VAL A 498 11.46 -51.90 1.97
N LEU A 499 10.95 -52.71 1.03
CA LEU A 499 10.12 -52.20 -0.07
C LEU A 499 8.80 -51.61 0.44
N ARG A 500 8.17 -52.24 1.43
CA ARG A 500 6.98 -51.74 2.13
C ARG A 500 7.26 -50.40 2.80
N SER A 501 8.33 -50.28 3.57
CA SER A 501 8.71 -49.02 4.22
C SER A 501 9.07 -47.94 3.20
N LEU A 502 9.75 -48.29 2.10
CA LEU A 502 10.07 -47.35 1.03
C LEU A 502 8.82 -46.84 0.32
N ALA A 503 7.87 -47.73 0.02
CA ALA A 503 6.57 -47.36 -0.52
C ALA A 503 5.81 -46.42 0.43
N SER A 504 5.78 -46.75 1.73
CA SER A 504 5.15 -45.91 2.74
C SER A 504 5.82 -44.53 2.86
N LEU A 505 7.16 -44.48 2.84
CA LEU A 505 7.93 -43.25 2.88
C LEU A 505 7.59 -42.34 1.70
N VAL A 506 7.56 -42.88 0.47
CA VAL A 506 7.21 -42.12 -0.74
C VAL A 506 5.79 -41.57 -0.65
N SER A 507 4.80 -42.41 -0.30
CA SER A 507 3.41 -41.95 -0.18
C SER A 507 3.24 -40.86 0.88
N ARG A 508 3.93 -40.98 2.02
CA ARG A 508 3.90 -39.97 3.09
C ARG A 508 4.61 -38.68 2.71
N LEU A 509 5.75 -38.75 2.02
CA LEU A 509 6.42 -37.58 1.46
C LEU A 509 5.51 -36.82 0.49
N CYS A 510 4.82 -37.53 -0.40
CA CYS A 510 3.85 -36.92 -1.32
C CYS A 510 2.69 -36.26 -0.56
N ALA A 511 2.13 -36.91 0.46
CA ALA A 511 1.03 -36.37 1.26
C ALA A 511 1.44 -35.11 2.05
N VAL A 512 2.59 -35.14 2.73
CA VAL A 512 3.14 -33.99 3.47
C VAL A 512 3.43 -32.83 2.52
N SER A 513 4.02 -33.10 1.35
CA SER A 513 4.30 -32.07 0.36
C SER A 513 3.03 -31.45 -0.21
N GLY A 514 2.01 -32.26 -0.54
CA GLY A 514 0.72 -31.77 -1.03
C GLY A 514 -0.03 -30.92 0.00
N LEU A 515 0.04 -31.30 1.29
CA LEU A 515 -0.55 -30.51 2.38
C LEU A 515 0.23 -29.22 2.62
N ALA A 516 1.56 -29.25 2.55
CA ALA A 516 2.41 -28.08 2.67
C ALA A 516 2.11 -27.06 1.56
N VAL A 517 2.02 -27.50 0.30
CA VAL A 517 1.66 -26.63 -0.83
C VAL A 517 0.25 -26.08 -0.66
N LEU A 518 -0.73 -26.89 -0.25
CA LEU A 518 -2.08 -26.40 0.03
C LEU A 518 -2.09 -25.27 1.07
N MET A 519 -1.34 -25.42 2.15
CA MET A 519 -1.25 -24.40 3.19
C MET A 519 -0.57 -23.13 2.67
N LEU A 520 0.48 -23.25 1.85
CA LEU A 520 1.11 -22.10 1.18
C LEU A 520 0.14 -21.37 0.25
N ILE A 521 -0.67 -22.11 -0.50
CA ILE A 521 -1.72 -21.55 -1.35
C ILE A 521 -2.76 -20.80 -0.52
N VAL A 522 -3.21 -21.38 0.59
CA VAL A 522 -4.15 -20.69 1.49
C VAL A 522 -3.52 -19.42 2.04
N LEU A 523 -2.24 -19.45 2.43
CA LEU A 523 -1.52 -18.27 2.91
C LEU A 523 -1.42 -17.19 1.83
N ASP A 524 -1.12 -17.59 0.59
CA ASP A 524 -1.04 -16.69 -0.57
C ASP A 524 -2.40 -16.06 -0.87
N VAL A 525 -3.46 -16.86 -0.95
CA VAL A 525 -4.84 -16.40 -1.17
C VAL A 525 -5.33 -15.47 -0.03
N GLN A 526 -4.98 -15.76 1.23
CA GLN A 526 -5.28 -14.86 2.35
C GLN A 526 -4.46 -13.57 2.33
N SER A 527 -3.32 -13.58 1.62
CA SER A 527 -2.48 -12.39 1.41
C SER A 527 -2.92 -11.54 0.22
N THR A 528 -3.61 -12.14 -0.76
CA THR A 528 -4.20 -11.38 -1.87
C THR A 528 -5.24 -10.40 -1.33
N GLN A 529 -5.09 -9.13 -1.72
CA GLN A 529 -6.02 -8.07 -1.36
C GLN A 529 -6.48 -7.34 -2.62
N PRO A 530 -7.73 -6.85 -2.64
CA PRO A 530 -8.11 -5.86 -3.63
C PRO A 530 -7.23 -4.63 -3.44
N GLN A 531 -6.66 -4.11 -4.52
CA GLN A 531 -5.76 -2.97 -4.46
C GLN A 531 -5.91 -2.08 -5.68
N LEU A 532 -5.50 -0.82 -5.53
CA LEU A 532 -5.20 0.09 -6.61
C LEU A 532 -3.72 -0.06 -6.94
N THR A 533 -3.40 -0.54 -8.14
CA THR A 533 -2.00 -0.66 -8.59
C THR A 533 -1.39 0.71 -8.80
N ARG A 534 -2.18 1.62 -9.38
CA ARG A 534 -1.84 3.04 -9.56
C ARG A 534 -3.07 3.91 -9.41
N TYR A 535 -2.86 5.13 -8.96
CA TYR A 535 -3.86 6.18 -9.06
C TYR A 535 -3.16 7.52 -9.32
N SER A 536 -3.88 8.53 -9.79
CA SER A 536 -3.33 9.89 -9.89
C SER A 536 -4.46 10.90 -10.02
N PHE A 537 -4.12 12.17 -9.86
CA PHE A 537 -5.02 13.29 -10.11
C PHE A 537 -4.43 14.13 -11.24
N ASP A 538 -5.28 14.65 -12.13
CA ASP A 538 -4.86 15.59 -13.19
C ASP A 538 -4.33 16.91 -12.62
N ARG A 539 -4.86 17.32 -11.46
CA ARG A 539 -4.55 18.57 -10.76
C ARG A 539 -4.12 18.30 -9.33
N GLY A 540 -3.22 19.16 -8.84
CA GLY A 540 -2.66 19.07 -7.51
C GLY A 540 -1.41 18.21 -7.44
N TYR A 541 -0.84 18.12 -6.24
CA TYR A 541 0.36 17.36 -5.95
C TYR A 541 0.07 16.33 -4.85
N LEU A 542 0.36 15.06 -5.13
CA LEU A 542 0.31 14.02 -4.10
C LEU A 542 1.61 14.00 -3.31
N GLN A 543 1.51 14.11 -1.99
CA GLN A 543 2.67 14.09 -1.09
C GLN A 543 3.49 12.81 -1.22
N TYR A 544 2.83 11.67 -1.41
CA TYR A 544 3.46 10.39 -1.66
C TYR A 544 3.12 9.91 -3.07
N PRO A 545 4.05 9.25 -3.78
CA PRO A 545 3.75 8.66 -5.07
C PRO A 545 2.61 7.66 -4.92
N ALA A 546 1.63 7.78 -5.80
CA ALA A 546 0.50 6.88 -5.81
C ALA A 546 0.99 5.46 -6.11
N SER A 547 0.87 4.61 -5.10
CA SER A 547 1.34 3.24 -5.11
C SER A 547 0.33 2.36 -4.38
N GLU A 548 0.48 1.06 -4.58
CA GLU A 548 -0.31 0.02 -3.90
C GLU A 548 -0.29 0.17 -2.37
N GLU A 549 0.80 0.73 -1.84
CA GLU A 549 1.07 0.90 -0.41
C GLU A 549 0.64 2.25 0.17
N ALA A 550 0.18 3.19 -0.67
CA ALA A 550 -0.20 4.55 -0.25
C ALA A 550 -1.69 4.62 0.11
N TYR A 551 -2.10 3.89 1.17
CA TYR A 551 -3.48 3.88 1.68
C TYR A 551 -3.91 5.22 2.27
N HIS A 552 -2.98 5.98 2.83
CA HIS A 552 -3.21 7.35 3.23
C HIS A 552 -2.30 8.24 2.39
N ASN A 553 -2.87 9.25 1.77
CA ASN A 553 -2.09 10.22 1.01
C ASN A 553 -2.67 11.61 1.21
N THR A 554 -1.87 12.64 0.93
CA THR A 554 -2.30 14.02 0.99
C THR A 554 -2.25 14.59 -0.42
N LEU A 555 -3.41 15.00 -0.94
CA LEU A 555 -3.52 15.77 -2.18
C LEU A 555 -3.48 17.25 -1.83
N VAL A 556 -2.41 17.91 -2.21
CA VAL A 556 -2.25 19.36 -2.13
C VAL A 556 -2.89 19.96 -3.37
N LEU A 557 -3.96 20.72 -3.20
CA LEU A 557 -4.78 21.21 -4.30
C LEU A 557 -4.95 22.73 -4.20
N PRO A 558 -4.95 23.49 -5.31
CA PRO A 558 -5.21 24.93 -5.26
C PRO A 558 -6.64 25.20 -4.74
N ALA A 559 -6.85 26.32 -4.05
CA ALA A 559 -8.13 26.65 -3.44
C ALA A 559 -9.25 26.98 -4.46
N ASP A 560 -8.89 27.37 -5.67
CA ASP A 560 -9.79 27.72 -6.77
C ASP A 560 -10.22 26.52 -7.63
N VAL A 561 -9.58 25.36 -7.49
CA VAL A 561 -9.94 24.15 -8.25
C VAL A 561 -11.26 23.56 -7.72
N ASP A 562 -12.28 23.48 -8.56
CA ASP A 562 -13.61 22.96 -8.24
C ASP A 562 -13.85 21.51 -8.70
N SER A 563 -12.94 20.95 -9.51
CA SER A 563 -13.01 19.58 -10.01
C SER A 563 -11.62 19.02 -10.31
N VAL A 564 -11.48 17.71 -10.13
CA VAL A 564 -10.26 16.94 -10.43
C VAL A 564 -10.63 15.64 -11.11
N VAL A 565 -9.81 15.16 -12.05
CA VAL A 565 -9.95 13.84 -12.67
C VAL A 565 -9.11 12.84 -11.89
N PHE A 566 -9.78 11.85 -11.30
CA PHE A 566 -9.16 10.72 -10.63
C PHE A 566 -8.89 9.60 -11.63
N PHE A 567 -7.61 9.37 -11.93
CA PHE A 567 -7.17 8.22 -12.72
C PHE A 567 -6.88 7.05 -11.79
N PHE A 568 -7.25 5.85 -12.22
CA PHE A 568 -7.00 4.64 -11.45
C PHE A 568 -6.64 3.46 -12.33
N GLU A 569 -5.86 2.56 -11.77
CA GLU A 569 -5.57 1.22 -12.27
C GLU A 569 -5.85 0.22 -11.15
N VAL A 570 -6.73 -0.74 -11.40
CA VAL A 570 -7.13 -1.73 -10.39
C VAL A 570 -6.28 -3.00 -10.47
N GLY A 571 -5.93 -3.52 -9.31
CA GLY A 571 -5.25 -4.80 -9.17
C GLY A 571 -6.10 -5.99 -9.60
N ALA A 572 -5.44 -7.13 -9.79
CA ALA A 572 -6.07 -8.33 -10.34
C ALA A 572 -7.19 -8.92 -9.49
N HIS A 573 -7.18 -8.62 -8.19
CA HIS A 573 -8.12 -9.14 -7.20
C HIS A 573 -9.23 -8.13 -6.82
N THR A 574 -9.24 -6.96 -7.46
CA THR A 574 -10.27 -5.94 -7.22
C THR A 574 -11.51 -6.26 -8.04
N SER A 575 -12.62 -6.54 -7.36
CA SER A 575 -13.91 -6.87 -7.98
C SER A 575 -14.74 -5.62 -8.28
N HIS A 576 -14.76 -4.66 -7.37
CA HIS A 576 -15.39 -3.36 -7.58
C HIS A 576 -14.54 -2.26 -6.96
N LEU A 577 -14.63 -1.05 -7.51
CA LEU A 577 -14.00 0.15 -6.97
C LEU A 577 -15.08 1.19 -6.69
N PHE A 578 -15.19 1.65 -5.45
CA PHE A 578 -16.09 2.72 -5.05
C PHE A 578 -15.30 3.97 -4.69
N LEU A 579 -15.82 5.15 -5.00
CA LEU A 579 -15.24 6.42 -4.60
C LEU A 579 -16.28 7.24 -3.85
N LYS A 580 -15.92 7.73 -2.66
CA LYS A 580 -16.73 8.62 -1.82
C LYS A 580 -15.92 9.88 -1.53
N CYS A 581 -16.46 11.04 -1.84
CA CYS A 581 -15.88 12.33 -1.44
C CYS A 581 -16.71 12.91 -0.28
N VAL A 582 -16.03 13.30 0.80
CA VAL A 582 -16.64 13.92 1.98
C VAL A 582 -16.11 15.34 2.11
N HIS A 583 -17.01 16.31 2.15
CA HIS A 583 -16.69 17.73 2.20
C HIS A 583 -17.77 18.49 3.01
N PRO A 584 -17.45 19.54 3.79
CA PRO A 584 -18.43 20.28 4.61
C PRO A 584 -19.60 20.90 3.83
N LEU A 585 -19.39 21.25 2.55
CA LEU A 585 -20.41 21.87 1.70
C LEU A 585 -21.19 20.85 0.84
N LEU A 586 -20.81 19.57 0.88
CA LEU A 586 -21.53 18.52 0.17
C LEU A 586 -22.44 17.81 1.17
N GLU A 587 -23.71 17.62 0.81
CA GLU A 587 -24.59 16.68 1.51
C GLU A 587 -24.00 15.26 1.40
N GLU A 588 -24.40 14.36 2.30
CA GLU A 588 -23.80 13.03 2.37
C GLU A 588 -23.93 12.27 1.04
N VAL A 589 -22.83 12.22 0.28
CA VAL A 589 -22.80 11.62 -1.06
C VAL A 589 -22.66 10.10 -0.94
N GLU A 590 -23.55 9.37 -1.62
CA GLU A 590 -23.44 7.92 -1.76
C GLU A 590 -22.15 7.53 -2.53
N PRO A 591 -21.48 6.43 -2.16
CA PRO A 591 -20.29 5.96 -2.89
C PRO A 591 -20.59 5.72 -4.37
N VAL A 592 -19.77 6.28 -5.25
CA VAL A 592 -19.89 6.11 -6.70
C VAL A 592 -19.12 4.86 -7.13
N LEU A 593 -19.79 3.93 -7.83
CA LEU A 593 -19.15 2.77 -8.44
C LEU A 593 -18.33 3.20 -9.66
N LEU A 594 -16.99 3.14 -9.55
CA LEU A 594 -16.06 3.48 -10.63
C LEU A 594 -15.74 2.29 -11.55
N PHE A 595 -15.62 1.10 -10.97
CA PHE A 595 -15.22 -0.11 -11.68
C PHE A 595 -15.98 -1.33 -11.15
N SER A 596 -16.33 -2.24 -12.07
CA SER A 596 -16.92 -3.55 -11.81
C SER A 596 -16.27 -4.56 -12.74
N ALA A 597 -15.67 -5.60 -12.17
CA ALA A 597 -14.99 -6.66 -12.93
C ALA A 597 -15.92 -7.44 -13.87
N LYS A 598 -17.24 -7.32 -13.70
CA LYS A 598 -18.24 -7.92 -14.59
C LYS A 598 -18.48 -7.09 -15.85
N ASP A 599 -18.33 -5.77 -15.76
CA ASP A 599 -18.82 -4.84 -16.77
C ASP A 599 -17.70 -4.28 -17.66
N ARG A 600 -16.44 -4.33 -17.20
CA ARG A 600 -15.29 -3.80 -17.94
C ARG A 600 -14.13 -4.78 -18.02
N ALA A 601 -13.62 -4.98 -19.24
CA ALA A 601 -12.38 -5.70 -19.47
C ALA A 601 -11.14 -4.85 -19.12
N GLU A 602 -11.24 -3.53 -19.28
CA GLU A 602 -10.17 -2.59 -18.97
C GLU A 602 -10.10 -2.32 -17.47
N ARG A 603 -8.90 -2.53 -16.89
CA ARG A 603 -8.60 -2.32 -15.47
C ARG A 603 -8.16 -0.89 -15.15
N THR A 604 -8.13 -0.03 -16.14
CA THR A 604 -7.82 1.40 -16.00
C THR A 604 -9.07 2.22 -16.23
N GLY A 605 -9.17 3.37 -15.56
CA GLY A 605 -10.27 4.29 -15.78
C GLY A 605 -9.95 5.68 -15.25
N GLU A 606 -10.83 6.61 -15.60
CA GLU A 606 -10.81 7.98 -15.13
C GLU A 606 -12.21 8.38 -14.64
N TYR A 607 -12.26 9.24 -13.62
CA TYR A 607 -13.51 9.75 -13.07
C TYR A 607 -13.36 11.21 -12.68
N GLN A 608 -14.19 12.08 -13.27
CA GLN A 608 -14.23 13.49 -12.89
C GLN A 608 -14.96 13.66 -11.56
N LEU A 609 -14.22 14.09 -10.55
CA LEU A 609 -14.69 14.33 -9.20
C LEU A 609 -14.89 15.83 -8.98
N ALA A 610 -16.14 16.24 -8.71
CA ALA A 610 -16.43 17.60 -8.26
C ALA A 610 -16.07 17.76 -6.78
N ILE A 611 -15.24 18.75 -6.47
CA ILE A 611 -14.85 19.10 -5.10
C ILE A 611 -15.04 20.61 -4.96
N PRO A 612 -15.99 21.09 -4.14
CA PRO A 612 -16.26 22.52 -4.03
C PRO A 612 -14.97 23.35 -3.84
N ALA A 613 -14.84 24.43 -4.61
CA ALA A 613 -13.75 25.37 -4.45
C ALA A 613 -13.82 26.01 -3.06
N GLY A 614 -12.66 26.36 -2.51
CA GLY A 614 -12.53 27.04 -1.23
C GLY A 614 -11.41 26.49 -0.35
N PRO A 615 -11.29 27.04 0.86
CA PRO A 615 -10.23 26.69 1.81
C PRO A 615 -10.50 25.40 2.59
N LEU A 616 -11.67 24.78 2.43
CA LEU A 616 -12.13 23.73 3.32
C LEU A 616 -11.46 22.38 3.01
N TYR A 617 -11.19 21.64 4.09
CA TYR A 617 -10.65 20.28 4.01
C TYR A 617 -11.65 19.35 3.31
N SER A 618 -11.14 18.45 2.45
CA SER A 618 -11.94 17.37 1.85
C SER A 618 -11.30 16.01 2.09
N ARG A 619 -12.10 14.95 2.08
CA ARG A 619 -11.61 13.56 2.19
C ARG A 619 -12.14 12.75 1.03
N ILE A 620 -11.25 12.25 0.19
CA ILE A 620 -11.60 11.30 -0.86
C ILE A 620 -11.29 9.90 -0.32
N THR A 621 -12.28 9.02 -0.34
CA THR A 621 -12.16 7.64 0.11
C THR A 621 -12.42 6.74 -1.08
N VAL A 622 -11.43 5.94 -1.48
CA VAL A 622 -11.55 4.98 -2.57
C VAL A 622 -11.51 3.59 -1.96
N GLU A 623 -12.61 2.85 -2.08
CA GLU A 623 -12.76 1.50 -1.54
C GLU A 623 -12.63 0.49 -2.68
N ALA A 624 -11.50 -0.21 -2.71
CA ALA A 624 -11.29 -1.36 -3.57
C ALA A 624 -11.91 -2.58 -2.88
N THR A 625 -13.05 -3.05 -3.37
CA THR A 625 -13.73 -4.23 -2.83
C THR A 625 -13.31 -5.48 -3.58
N GLY A 626 -13.07 -6.53 -2.82
CA GLY A 626 -12.66 -7.85 -3.29
C GLY A 626 -12.59 -8.80 -2.12
N TRP A 627 -12.32 -10.06 -2.42
CA TRP A 627 -12.18 -11.08 -1.40
C TRP A 627 -10.73 -11.08 -0.89
N PRO A 628 -10.46 -11.26 0.43
CA PRO A 628 -11.41 -11.50 1.53
C PRO A 628 -11.99 -10.24 2.20
N LYS A 629 -11.35 -9.07 2.05
CA LYS A 629 -11.77 -7.81 2.67
C LYS A 629 -11.52 -6.63 1.73
N PRO A 630 -12.36 -5.57 1.79
CA PRO A 630 -12.11 -4.36 1.04
C PRO A 630 -10.90 -3.59 1.58
N THR A 631 -10.20 -2.92 0.68
CA THR A 631 -9.07 -2.05 0.96
C THR A 631 -9.50 -0.61 0.75
N VAL A 632 -9.28 0.23 1.76
CA VAL A 632 -9.72 1.63 1.75
C VAL A 632 -8.52 2.55 1.61
N TYR A 633 -8.50 3.32 0.53
CA TYR A 633 -7.53 4.38 0.26
C TYR A 633 -8.15 5.72 0.64
N THR A 634 -7.54 6.45 1.56
CA THR A 634 -7.97 7.77 2.00
C THR A 634 -7.00 8.83 1.50
N VAL A 635 -7.47 9.71 0.63
CA VAL A 635 -6.73 10.89 0.18
C VAL A 635 -7.28 12.12 0.89
N HIS A 636 -6.44 12.71 1.73
CA HIS A 636 -6.68 13.95 2.46
C HIS A 636 -6.42 15.14 1.55
N VAL A 637 -7.44 15.93 1.24
CA VAL A 637 -7.30 17.10 0.35
C VAL A 637 -7.03 18.34 1.19
N ILE A 638 -5.84 18.89 1.04
CA ILE A 638 -5.43 20.14 1.68
C ILE A 638 -5.36 21.22 0.61
N ARG A 639 -6.10 22.30 0.85
CA ARG A 639 -6.19 23.42 -0.08
C ARG A 639 -5.07 24.42 0.18
N ILE A 640 -4.36 24.83 -0.86
CA ILE A 640 -3.40 25.93 -0.83
C ILE A 640 -4.00 27.10 -1.59
N GLY A 641 -4.12 28.23 -0.93
CA GLY A 641 -4.36 29.51 -1.59
C GLY A 641 -3.10 30.33 -1.70
N VAL A 642 -3.27 31.53 -2.22
CA VAL A 642 -2.22 32.54 -2.25
C VAL A 642 -2.67 33.70 -1.37
N ASP A 643 -1.94 33.95 -0.29
CA ASP A 643 -2.05 35.20 0.44
C ASP A 643 -1.28 36.28 -0.32
N LYS A 644 -2.04 37.19 -0.93
CA LYS A 644 -1.50 38.34 -1.66
C LYS A 644 -1.36 39.48 -0.66
N ASN A 645 -0.14 39.98 -0.48
CA ASN A 645 0.14 41.15 0.32
C ASN A 645 0.72 42.25 -0.57
N LEU A 646 0.23 43.48 -0.43
CA LEU A 646 0.79 44.63 -1.09
C LEU A 646 1.57 45.46 -0.07
N ALA A 647 2.84 45.69 -0.35
CA ALA A 647 3.73 46.53 0.44
C ALA A 647 4.01 47.84 -0.30
N ILE A 648 4.04 48.94 0.44
CA ILE A 648 4.49 50.23 -0.07
C ILE A 648 5.74 50.64 0.71
N THR A 649 6.77 51.09 -0.03
CA THR A 649 8.01 51.59 0.53
C THR A 649 8.37 52.92 -0.12
N GLY A 650 8.65 53.96 0.66
CA GLY A 650 9.01 55.27 0.12
C GLY A 650 9.64 56.18 1.17
N SER A 651 10.41 57.19 0.76
CA SER A 651 11.01 58.16 1.68
C SER A 651 10.00 59.24 2.08
N MET A 652 10.06 59.67 3.34
CA MET A 652 9.17 60.70 3.90
C MET A 652 9.76 62.11 3.74
N THR A 653 8.91 63.12 3.55
CA THR A 653 9.31 64.54 3.55
C THR A 653 9.50 65.09 4.97
N GLY A 654 10.52 65.93 5.17
CA GLY A 654 10.57 66.87 6.32
C GLY A 654 11.19 66.38 7.64
N SER A 655 11.71 65.15 7.73
CA SER A 655 12.56 64.75 8.86
C SER A 655 14.02 64.92 8.48
N GLY A 656 14.85 65.55 9.32
CA GLY A 656 16.30 65.78 9.11
C GLY A 656 17.20 64.52 9.02
N GLY A 657 16.66 63.42 8.52
CA GLY A 657 17.30 62.15 8.18
C GLY A 657 16.34 61.35 7.28
N ALA A 658 16.88 60.53 6.37
CA ALA A 658 16.10 59.74 5.41
C ALA A 658 15.27 58.65 6.14
N LYS A 659 14.07 59.02 6.62
CA LYS A 659 13.11 58.07 7.18
C LYS A 659 12.38 57.37 6.03
N ILE A 660 12.45 56.05 6.01
CA ILE A 660 11.76 55.20 5.02
C ILE A 660 10.45 54.73 5.64
N PHE A 661 9.35 55.04 4.99
CA PHE A 661 8.04 54.47 5.29
C PHE A 661 7.95 53.08 4.65
N HIS A 662 7.52 52.08 5.43
CA HIS A 662 7.21 50.74 4.94
C HIS A 662 5.91 50.25 5.60
N GLU A 663 4.92 49.91 4.79
CA GLU A 663 3.66 49.33 5.25
C GLU A 663 3.24 48.19 4.34
N VAL A 664 2.69 47.12 4.92
CA VAL A 664 2.18 45.97 4.18
C VAL A 664 0.72 45.76 4.53
N ARG A 665 -0.13 45.57 3.53
CA ARG A 665 -1.55 45.25 3.68
C ARG A 665 -1.89 43.99 2.91
N SER A 666 -2.79 43.18 3.46
CA SER A 666 -3.34 42.05 2.70
C SER A 666 -4.26 42.56 1.59
N TRP A 667 -4.27 41.85 0.48
CA TRP A 667 -5.09 42.13 -0.68
C TRP A 667 -6.59 42.14 -0.34
N GLN A 668 -7.02 41.19 0.50
CA GLN A 668 -8.39 41.14 1.02
C GLN A 668 -8.76 42.38 1.85
N HIS A 669 -7.81 42.93 2.62
CA HIS A 669 -8.05 44.17 3.35
C HIS A 669 -8.18 45.35 2.40
N LEU A 670 -7.33 45.43 1.37
CA LEU A 670 -7.44 46.46 0.33
C LEU A 670 -8.75 46.36 -0.48
N ALA A 671 -9.26 45.15 -0.71
CA ALA A 671 -10.57 44.96 -1.35
C ALA A 671 -11.71 45.57 -0.53
N ARG A 672 -11.67 45.43 0.80
CA ARG A 672 -12.69 45.96 1.72
C ARG A 672 -12.48 47.44 2.05
N THR A 673 -11.23 47.88 2.07
CA THR A 673 -10.79 49.24 2.41
C THR A 673 -9.86 49.76 1.31
N PRO A 674 -10.43 50.25 0.20
CA PRO A 674 -9.63 50.66 -0.97
C PRO A 674 -8.77 51.89 -0.70
N GLU A 675 -9.05 52.65 0.36
CA GLU A 675 -8.27 53.83 0.71
C GLU A 675 -7.04 53.47 1.55
N TRP A 676 -5.86 53.75 1.00
CA TRP A 676 -4.57 53.57 1.64
C TRP A 676 -3.97 54.90 2.05
N TYR A 677 -4.23 55.30 3.30
CA TYR A 677 -3.61 56.47 3.92
C TYR A 677 -2.11 56.19 4.22
N VAL A 678 -1.22 56.97 3.61
CA VAL A 678 0.26 56.89 3.72
C VAL A 678 0.82 58.26 4.11
N PRO A 679 2.06 58.39 4.63
CA PRO A 679 2.53 59.69 5.11
C PRO A 679 2.82 60.62 3.94
N ALA A 680 3.17 61.87 4.22
CA ALA A 680 3.70 62.77 3.19
C ALA A 680 5.03 62.21 2.66
N LEU A 681 4.94 61.38 1.62
CA LEU A 681 6.09 60.84 0.91
C LEU A 681 6.70 61.94 0.04
N ASP A 682 8.02 61.87 -0.17
CA ASP A 682 8.72 62.80 -1.05
C ASP A 682 8.23 62.62 -2.48
N MET A 683 7.58 63.67 -3.00
CA MET A 683 6.97 63.69 -4.34
C MET A 683 8.02 63.48 -5.45
N ASN A 684 9.28 63.80 -5.15
CA ASN A 684 10.43 63.61 -6.03
C ASN A 684 11.13 62.26 -5.83
N ALA A 685 10.80 61.54 -4.75
CA ALA A 685 11.35 60.24 -4.50
C ALA A 685 10.54 59.14 -5.17
N ASN A 686 11.23 58.04 -5.43
CA ASN A 686 10.63 56.83 -5.94
C ASN A 686 9.91 56.09 -4.81
N ILE A 687 8.64 55.73 -5.05
CA ILE A 687 7.88 54.82 -4.22
C ILE A 687 7.93 53.44 -4.88
N THR A 688 8.26 52.44 -4.09
CA THR A 688 8.21 51.03 -4.50
C THR A 688 6.95 50.39 -3.95
N LEU A 689 6.08 49.92 -4.85
CA LEU A 689 4.98 49.01 -4.53
C LEU A 689 5.44 47.58 -4.78
N THR A 690 5.46 46.76 -3.74
CA THR A 690 5.87 45.35 -3.82
C THR A 690 4.68 44.45 -3.51
N MET A 691 4.20 43.70 -4.49
CA MET A 691 3.26 42.62 -4.26
C MET A 691 4.03 41.37 -3.86
N VAL A 692 3.76 40.89 -2.65
CA VAL A 692 4.32 39.67 -2.07
C VAL A 692 3.23 38.62 -2.12
N GLN A 693 3.45 37.56 -2.90
CA GLN A 693 2.53 36.43 -2.96
C GLN A 693 3.09 35.28 -2.13
N LYS A 694 2.34 34.80 -1.14
CA LYS A 694 2.76 33.69 -0.28
C LYS A 694 1.77 32.54 -0.40
N PRO A 695 2.22 31.31 -0.67
CA PRO A 695 1.33 30.16 -0.56
C PRO A 695 0.84 30.06 0.90
N CYS A 696 -0.47 29.98 1.08
CA CYS A 696 -1.10 29.83 2.38
C CYS A 696 -1.88 28.52 2.37
N ALA A 697 -1.47 27.57 3.21
CA ALA A 697 -2.22 26.33 3.40
C ALA A 697 -3.43 26.62 4.28
N PHE A 698 -4.63 26.32 3.78
CA PHE A 698 -5.88 26.52 4.50
C PHE A 698 -6.26 25.34 5.41
N ALA A 699 -5.26 24.63 5.94
CA ALA A 699 -5.47 23.68 7.01
C ALA A 699 -5.44 24.43 8.35
N PRO A 700 -6.45 24.30 9.23
CA PRO A 700 -6.34 24.73 10.62
C PRO A 700 -5.16 24.01 11.30
N VAL A 701 -3.98 24.63 11.28
CA VAL A 701 -2.86 24.21 12.10
C VAL A 701 -3.21 24.58 13.54
N PHE A 702 -3.34 23.56 14.37
CA PHE A 702 -3.75 23.68 15.77
C PHE A 702 -2.91 24.74 16.50
N VAL A 703 -3.50 25.88 16.85
CA VAL A 703 -2.95 26.77 17.88
C VAL A 703 -3.45 26.21 19.19
N GLY A 704 -2.59 25.52 19.93
CA GLY A 704 -2.92 24.90 21.22
C GLY A 704 -3.69 25.86 22.12
N THR A 705 -4.71 25.33 22.79
CA THR A 705 -5.75 26.02 23.58
C THR A 705 -5.26 26.65 24.89
N SER A 706 -4.01 27.11 24.94
CA SER A 706 -3.45 27.87 26.08
C SER A 706 -2.67 29.11 25.64
N CYS A 707 -3.07 29.76 24.55
CA CYS A 707 -2.84 31.19 24.41
C CYS A 707 -4.06 31.88 25.06
N PRO A 708 -3.93 32.50 26.26
CA PRO A 708 -4.99 33.37 26.77
C PRO A 708 -5.29 34.45 25.72
N LEU A 709 -6.49 35.03 25.81
CA LEU A 709 -7.18 35.97 24.89
C LEU A 709 -6.37 37.18 24.32
N TRP A 710 -5.05 37.24 24.46
CA TRP A 710 -4.16 38.29 23.99
C TRP A 710 -3.39 37.93 22.70
N CYS A 711 -3.55 36.72 22.15
CA CYS A 711 -2.84 36.30 20.93
C CYS A 711 -3.51 36.74 19.61
N SER A 712 -4.47 37.67 19.63
CA SER A 712 -4.91 38.37 18.40
C SER A 712 -3.86 39.34 17.85
N HIS A 713 -2.80 39.63 18.62
CA HIS A 713 -1.75 40.58 18.27
C HIS A 713 -0.34 39.97 18.15
N ALA A 714 -0.18 38.64 18.35
CA ALA A 714 1.15 38.00 18.41
C ALA A 714 1.52 37.12 17.19
N CYS A 715 0.64 36.93 16.21
CA CYS A 715 1.03 36.29 14.93
C CYS A 715 1.82 37.22 13.98
N SER A 716 2.24 38.41 14.44
CA SER A 716 2.92 39.41 13.61
C SER A 716 4.44 39.50 13.85
N GLU A 717 5.04 38.65 14.68
CA GLU A 717 6.50 38.48 14.67
C GLU A 717 6.94 37.77 13.38
N ARG A 718 7.17 38.60 12.37
CA ARG A 718 7.91 38.30 11.16
C ARG A 718 9.36 37.99 11.54
N GLN A 719 9.75 36.72 11.46
CA GLN A 719 11.09 36.40 11.00
C GLN A 719 10.97 35.72 9.63
N VAL A 720 11.50 36.42 8.63
CA VAL A 720 11.61 35.97 7.25
C VAL A 720 12.89 35.13 7.16
N PHE A 721 12.77 33.84 6.87
CA PHE A 721 13.92 32.95 6.71
C PHE A 721 14.29 32.83 5.23
N GLY A 722 15.54 33.14 4.90
CA GLY A 722 16.13 32.87 3.60
C GLY A 722 17.14 31.73 3.70
N ILE A 723 16.94 30.65 2.95
CA ILE A 723 17.97 29.63 2.74
C ILE A 723 18.81 30.09 1.55
N ARG A 724 20.08 30.43 1.80
CA ARG A 724 21.05 30.76 0.74
C ARG A 724 21.77 29.48 0.31
N VAL A 725 21.50 29.01 -0.91
CA VAL A 725 22.27 27.92 -1.53
C VAL A 725 23.50 28.55 -2.20
N ASN A 726 24.70 28.15 -1.80
CA ASN A 726 25.92 28.61 -2.47
C ASN A 726 25.94 28.05 -3.90
N GLY A 727 25.71 28.92 -4.90
CA GLY A 727 25.89 28.57 -6.31
C GLY A 727 25.03 29.37 -7.29
N THR A 728 23.86 29.85 -6.89
CA THR A 728 22.99 30.69 -7.73
C THR A 728 22.23 31.72 -6.87
N ASN A 729 22.07 32.95 -7.38
CA ASN A 729 21.50 34.11 -6.66
C ASN A 729 19.97 34.05 -6.51
N GLN A 730 19.37 32.90 -6.20
CA GLN A 730 17.92 32.78 -6.03
C GLN A 730 17.51 32.02 -4.77
N THR A 731 16.51 32.58 -4.08
CA THR A 731 15.89 32.08 -2.86
C THR A 731 14.41 31.87 -3.12
N VAL A 732 13.88 30.70 -2.76
CA VAL A 732 12.44 30.40 -2.72
C VAL A 732 12.04 30.23 -1.25
N GLN A 733 11.13 31.07 -0.76
CA GLN A 733 10.49 31.08 0.56
C GLN A 733 9.07 30.45 0.51
N VAL A 734 8.92 29.24 1.04
CA VAL A 734 7.60 28.69 1.38
C VAL A 734 7.27 29.06 2.82
N VAL A 735 6.27 29.92 3.02
CA VAL A 735 5.80 30.33 4.36
C VAL A 735 4.64 29.41 4.79
N ALA A 736 4.95 28.36 5.54
CA ALA A 736 3.96 27.67 6.36
C ALA A 736 3.92 28.37 7.73
N CYS A 737 2.74 28.77 8.21
CA CYS A 737 2.56 29.26 9.58
C CYS A 737 2.79 28.12 10.59
N LEU A 738 4.06 27.86 10.91
CA LEU A 738 4.49 27.05 12.03
C LEU A 738 5.06 27.98 13.11
N SER A 739 4.76 27.66 14.36
CA SER A 739 5.25 28.34 15.56
C SER A 739 6.75 28.72 15.47
N PRO A 740 7.18 29.89 16.00
CA PRO A 740 8.53 30.48 15.86
C PRO A 740 9.72 29.69 16.47
N SER A 741 9.56 28.41 16.82
CA SER A 741 10.60 27.58 17.45
C SER A 741 11.38 26.65 16.52
N LEU A 742 11.18 26.74 15.19
CA LEU A 742 11.78 25.85 14.18
C LEU A 742 12.95 26.47 13.39
N HIS A 743 13.42 27.67 13.73
CA HIS A 743 14.41 28.40 12.90
C HIS A 743 15.85 27.86 12.99
N ASP A 744 16.35 27.51 14.17
CA ASP A 744 17.81 27.35 14.34
C ASP A 744 18.36 25.95 14.00
N SER A 745 17.52 24.94 13.79
CA SER A 745 17.98 23.54 13.59
C SER A 745 18.09 23.08 12.14
N PHE A 746 17.64 23.85 11.15
CA PHE A 746 17.76 23.49 9.73
C PHE A 746 19.07 23.93 9.07
N ILE A 747 19.90 24.74 9.75
CA ILE A 747 21.09 25.39 9.15
C ILE A 747 22.40 24.59 9.38
N GLN A 748 22.42 23.51 10.16
CA GLN A 748 23.70 22.87 10.56
C GLN A 748 23.96 21.40 10.18
N THR A 749 23.12 20.73 9.37
CA THR A 749 23.46 19.39 8.85
C THR A 749 23.62 19.41 7.34
N GLY A 750 24.88 19.41 6.89
CA GLY A 750 25.29 19.52 5.49
C GLY A 750 24.99 18.32 4.57
N HIS A 751 23.84 17.65 4.71
CA HIS A 751 23.46 16.50 3.87
C HIS A 751 21.94 16.35 3.66
N THR A 752 21.22 17.37 3.20
CA THR A 752 19.75 17.31 2.99
C THR A 752 19.26 17.74 1.60
N SER A 753 20.07 17.62 0.54
CA SER A 753 19.66 18.05 -0.81
C SER A 753 18.65 17.12 -1.50
N ASP A 754 18.50 15.85 -1.07
CA ASP A 754 17.87 14.82 -1.91
C ASP A 754 16.55 14.24 -1.33
N LEU A 755 16.00 14.84 -0.26
CA LEU A 755 14.89 14.28 0.53
C LEU A 755 13.49 14.30 -0.13
N TRP A 756 13.38 14.90 -1.31
CA TRP A 756 12.16 14.94 -2.10
C TRP A 756 12.58 14.50 -3.50
N SER A 757 12.24 13.27 -3.90
CA SER A 757 12.58 12.79 -5.24
C SER A 757 11.97 13.64 -6.36
N ASP A 758 11.06 14.54 -6.00
CA ASP A 758 10.44 15.50 -6.90
C ASP A 758 10.33 16.89 -6.24
N LYS A 759 11.38 17.32 -5.51
CA LYS A 759 11.48 18.73 -5.05
C LYS A 759 11.28 19.68 -6.23
N GLU A 760 11.89 19.33 -7.36
CA GLU A 760 11.77 20.05 -8.62
C GLU A 760 10.32 20.06 -9.09
N ALA A 761 9.60 18.93 -9.11
CA ALA A 761 8.19 18.90 -9.50
C ALA A 761 7.27 19.65 -8.54
N LEU A 762 7.44 19.54 -7.21
CA LEU A 762 6.64 20.33 -6.26
C LEU A 762 6.95 21.83 -6.40
N SER A 763 8.23 22.19 -6.54
CA SER A 763 8.62 23.60 -6.73
C SER A 763 8.18 24.15 -8.08
N ALA A 764 8.18 23.32 -9.14
CA ALA A 764 7.68 23.66 -10.45
C ALA A 764 6.16 23.81 -10.42
N TRP A 765 5.45 22.90 -9.75
CA TRP A 765 4.00 22.95 -9.57
C TRP A 765 3.56 24.15 -8.73
N LEU A 766 4.22 24.40 -7.59
CA LEU A 766 4.01 25.62 -6.79
C LEU A 766 4.35 26.87 -7.62
N GLY A 767 5.39 26.77 -8.45
CA GLY A 767 5.75 27.80 -9.41
C GLY A 767 4.60 28.10 -10.37
N GLU A 768 4.13 27.10 -11.12
CA GLU A 768 3.00 27.22 -12.04
C GLU A 768 1.77 27.85 -11.36
N MET A 769 1.43 27.39 -10.15
CA MET A 769 0.33 27.95 -9.35
C MET A 769 0.55 29.43 -8.96
N LEU A 770 1.80 29.87 -8.77
CA LEU A 770 2.16 31.23 -8.38
C LEU A 770 2.41 32.18 -9.58
N THR A 771 2.28 31.70 -10.84
CA THR A 771 2.47 32.55 -12.04
C THR A 771 1.28 33.48 -12.32
N GLY A 772 1.02 34.44 -11.43
CA GLY A 772 0.14 35.57 -11.70
C GLY A 772 0.92 36.77 -12.24
N LEU A 773 0.55 37.30 -13.41
CA LEU A 773 1.08 38.57 -13.92
C LEU A 773 0.34 39.73 -13.26
N VAL A 774 1.06 40.76 -12.80
CA VAL A 774 0.44 41.97 -12.25
C VAL A 774 0.36 43.01 -13.36
N SER A 775 -0.81 43.61 -13.56
CA SER A 775 -0.99 44.71 -14.51
C SER A 775 -1.35 45.99 -13.75
N LEU A 776 -0.65 47.09 -14.07
CA LEU A 776 -1.00 48.45 -13.67
C LEU A 776 -1.53 49.18 -14.91
N ALA A 777 -2.71 49.80 -14.79
CA ALA A 777 -3.36 50.50 -15.89
C ALA A 777 -2.41 51.50 -16.58
N GLY A 778 -1.97 51.17 -17.81
CA GLY A 778 -1.15 52.04 -18.67
C GLY A 778 0.32 51.65 -18.83
N SER A 779 0.85 50.65 -18.12
CA SER A 779 2.21 50.14 -18.36
C SER A 779 2.26 48.63 -18.16
N TYR A 780 2.60 47.89 -19.23
CA TYR A 780 2.88 46.46 -19.11
C TYR A 780 4.17 46.31 -18.31
N LEU A 781 4.09 45.63 -17.16
CA LEU A 781 5.28 45.09 -16.50
C LEU A 781 5.86 44.04 -17.46
N SER A 782 6.86 44.41 -18.25
CA SER A 782 7.58 43.42 -19.05
C SER A 782 8.48 42.65 -18.07
N PRO A 783 8.23 41.37 -17.79
CA PRO A 783 9.23 40.56 -17.11
C PRO A 783 10.44 40.53 -18.05
N GLY A 784 11.57 41.08 -17.63
CA GLY A 784 12.83 40.83 -18.32
C GLY A 784 12.97 39.31 -18.50
N LEU A 785 13.21 38.88 -19.75
CA LEU A 785 13.36 37.50 -20.23
C LEU A 785 13.37 36.43 -19.10
N PRO A 786 12.31 35.60 -18.99
CA PRO A 786 12.18 34.67 -17.88
C PRO A 786 13.25 33.58 -17.99
N CYS A 787 14.10 33.50 -16.97
CA CYS A 787 14.71 32.23 -16.64
C CYS A 787 13.55 31.30 -16.23
N ARG A 788 13.35 30.20 -16.99
CA ARG A 788 12.16 29.34 -16.95
C ARG A 788 11.87 28.70 -15.58
N HIS A 789 12.69 28.93 -14.55
CA HIS A 789 12.65 28.26 -13.24
C HIS A 789 12.62 29.25 -12.06
N CYS A 790 12.36 30.53 -12.31
CA CYS A 790 12.62 31.60 -11.35
C CYS A 790 11.45 32.56 -11.28
N ILE A 791 10.41 32.18 -10.54
CA ILE A 791 9.28 33.07 -10.32
C ILE A 791 9.66 34.01 -9.18
N PRO A 792 9.63 35.33 -9.41
CA PRO A 792 9.88 36.27 -8.33
C PRO A 792 8.69 36.22 -7.37
N GLU A 793 8.91 35.73 -6.15
CA GLU A 793 7.94 35.76 -5.03
C GLU A 793 7.42 37.17 -4.73
N ASN A 794 8.18 38.17 -5.18
CA ASN A 794 7.91 39.58 -5.02
C ASN A 794 7.92 40.26 -6.39
N VAL A 795 6.77 40.77 -6.82
CA VAL A 795 6.68 41.67 -7.98
C VAL A 795 6.71 43.09 -7.46
N SER A 796 7.81 43.81 -7.68
CA SER A 796 7.94 45.21 -7.30
C SER A 796 7.89 46.13 -8.50
N THR A 797 7.08 47.18 -8.42
CA THR A 797 7.15 48.33 -9.32
C THR A 797 7.65 49.53 -8.56
N THR A 798 8.50 50.33 -9.19
CA THR A 798 9.02 51.57 -8.59
C THR A 798 8.64 52.72 -9.51
N GLN A 799 7.86 53.66 -8.99
CA GLN A 799 7.37 54.82 -9.73
C GLN A 799 7.57 56.08 -8.90
N PRO A 800 7.75 57.26 -9.52
CA PRO A 800 7.69 58.53 -8.84
C PRO A 800 6.41 58.68 -8.01
N ALA A 801 6.53 59.21 -6.79
CA ALA A 801 5.42 59.31 -5.85
C ALA A 801 4.19 60.03 -6.43
N HIS A 802 4.39 61.08 -7.23
CA HIS A 802 3.30 61.85 -7.84
C HIS A 802 2.46 61.07 -8.86
N LEU A 803 2.94 59.93 -9.39
CA LEU A 803 2.17 59.06 -10.29
C LEU A 803 1.30 58.05 -9.52
N LEU A 804 1.67 57.74 -8.28
CA LEU A 804 0.97 56.77 -7.44
C LEU A 804 0.01 57.43 -6.42
N LEU A 805 0.28 58.68 -6.03
CA LEU A 805 -0.52 59.45 -5.08
C LEU A 805 -1.61 60.25 -5.80
N GLY A 806 -2.88 60.01 -5.47
CA GLY A 806 -4.00 60.82 -5.98
C GLY A 806 -5.05 60.03 -6.79
N PRO A 807 -4.75 59.58 -8.02
CA PRO A 807 -5.70 58.85 -8.86
C PRO A 807 -6.02 57.47 -8.26
N ARG A 808 -7.20 56.92 -8.60
CA ARG A 808 -7.55 55.53 -8.28
C ARG A 808 -6.60 54.62 -9.06
N LEU A 809 -5.71 53.91 -8.36
CA LEU A 809 -4.86 52.89 -8.96
C LEU A 809 -5.71 51.63 -9.14
N GLU A 810 -5.88 51.21 -10.39
CA GLU A 810 -6.44 49.90 -10.69
C GLU A 810 -5.31 48.87 -10.62
N LEU A 811 -5.34 48.05 -9.58
CA LEU A 811 -4.41 46.95 -9.41
C LEU A 811 -5.11 45.67 -9.84
N GLY A 812 -4.70 45.12 -10.97
CA GLY A 812 -5.17 43.82 -11.44
C GLY A 812 -4.13 42.75 -11.23
N THR A 813 -4.52 41.59 -10.68
CA THR A 813 -3.77 40.36 -10.92
C THR A 813 -4.33 39.71 -12.18
N ALA A 814 -3.61 39.79 -13.29
CA ALA A 814 -3.89 38.99 -14.47
C ALA A 814 -3.47 37.54 -14.17
N MET A 815 -4.45 36.63 -14.13
CA MET A 815 -4.15 35.20 -14.23
C MET A 815 -3.65 34.94 -15.66
N GLY A 816 -2.84 33.90 -15.86
CA GLY A 816 -2.08 33.67 -17.09
C GLY A 816 -2.91 33.81 -18.40
N PRO A 817 -2.23 34.03 -19.54
CA PRO A 817 -2.86 34.41 -20.81
C PRO A 817 -3.86 33.40 -21.41
N GLU A 818 -3.98 32.19 -20.85
CA GLU A 818 -4.80 31.11 -21.41
C GLU A 818 -6.23 31.04 -20.83
N ASP A 819 -6.45 31.51 -19.60
CA ASP A 819 -7.77 31.48 -18.97
C ASP A 819 -8.36 32.89 -18.98
N GLY A 820 -9.18 33.21 -19.99
CA GLY A 820 -9.88 34.49 -20.19
C GLY A 820 -10.86 34.91 -19.08
N SER A 821 -10.71 34.39 -17.87
CA SER A 821 -11.40 34.83 -16.66
C SER A 821 -10.88 36.22 -16.26
N SER A 822 -11.81 37.11 -15.91
CA SER A 822 -11.48 38.45 -15.45
C SER A 822 -10.64 38.36 -14.17
N GLY A 823 -9.34 38.67 -14.28
CA GLY A 823 -8.46 38.75 -13.12
C GLY A 823 -9.06 39.65 -12.03
N GLU A 824 -8.85 39.28 -10.77
CA GLU A 824 -9.32 40.07 -9.63
C GLU A 824 -8.69 41.47 -9.69
N GLN A 825 -9.53 42.48 -9.95
CA GLN A 825 -9.14 43.89 -9.98
C GLN A 825 -9.58 44.57 -8.69
N ILE A 826 -8.65 45.25 -8.02
CA ILE A 826 -8.94 46.11 -6.88
C ILE A 826 -8.57 47.54 -7.24
N HIS A 827 -9.49 48.47 -7.01
CA HIS A 827 -9.20 49.89 -7.08
C HIS A 827 -8.65 50.35 -5.73
N VAL A 828 -7.36 50.65 -5.66
CA VAL A 828 -6.71 51.19 -4.46
C VAL A 828 -6.44 52.67 -4.65
N ARG A 829 -6.82 53.50 -3.68
CA ARG A 829 -6.50 54.93 -3.68
C ARG A 829 -5.46 55.20 -2.60
N ILE A 830 -4.23 55.46 -3.01
CA ILE A 830 -3.16 55.85 -2.10
C ILE A 830 -3.23 57.36 -1.91
N THR A 831 -3.42 57.81 -0.67
CA THR A 831 -3.54 59.23 -0.33
C THR A 831 -2.59 59.58 0.81
N SER A 832 -1.93 60.73 0.70
CA SER A 832 -1.08 61.29 1.74
C SER A 832 -1.86 62.05 2.82
N GLU A 833 -3.14 62.35 2.56
CA GLU A 833 -4.03 62.97 3.52
C GLU A 833 -4.58 61.91 4.49
N PRO A 834 -4.61 62.12 5.82
CA PRO A 834 -5.25 61.23 6.77
C PRO A 834 -6.77 61.17 6.53
N PRO A 835 -7.45 60.13 7.06
CA PRO A 835 -8.90 60.05 6.98
C PRO A 835 -9.54 61.29 7.61
N ALA A 836 -10.57 61.83 6.96
CA ALA A 836 -11.33 62.94 7.50
C ALA A 836 -11.99 62.53 8.83
N ALA A 837 -11.87 63.37 9.85
CA ALA A 837 -12.61 63.15 11.09
C ALA A 837 -14.11 63.32 10.83
N GLN A 838 -14.88 62.36 11.30
CA GLN A 838 -16.33 62.37 11.33
C GLN A 838 -16.76 63.00 12.64
N LEU A 839 -17.32 64.21 12.55
CA LEU A 839 -17.82 64.91 13.71
C LEU A 839 -19.14 64.26 14.17
N ILE A 840 -19.19 63.84 15.43
CA ILE A 840 -20.36 63.26 16.09
C ILE A 840 -20.80 64.22 17.19
N MET A 841 -22.06 64.62 17.13
CA MET A 841 -22.64 65.57 18.06
C MET A 841 -23.75 64.87 18.85
N ASN A 842 -23.56 64.77 20.17
CA ASN A 842 -24.38 64.06 21.15
C ASN A 842 -25.16 65.05 22.04
N GLY A 843 -25.86 66.03 21.44
CA GLY A 843 -26.61 67.04 22.18
C GLY A 843 -27.47 67.92 21.29
N ALA A 844 -28.19 68.87 21.89
CA ALA A 844 -28.83 69.95 21.16
C ALA A 844 -27.73 70.82 20.54
N GLY A 845 -27.81 71.05 19.24
CA GLY A 845 -26.77 71.72 18.46
C GLY A 845 -26.85 71.36 16.99
N PHE A 846 -26.10 72.05 16.15
CA PHE A 846 -25.85 71.62 14.78
C PHE A 846 -24.53 72.20 14.25
N LEU A 847 -23.95 71.52 13.25
CA LEU A 847 -22.74 71.96 12.56
C LEU A 847 -23.12 72.81 11.35
N PHE A 848 -22.40 73.90 11.15
CA PHE A 848 -22.57 74.82 10.03
C PHE A 848 -21.27 74.98 9.23
N PRO A 849 -21.29 74.73 7.90
CA PRO A 849 -22.38 74.07 7.18
C PRO A 849 -22.59 72.63 7.68
N ARG A 850 -23.76 72.05 7.38
CA ARG A 850 -24.09 70.68 7.81
C ARG A 850 -22.99 69.72 7.35
N PHE A 851 -22.49 68.91 8.29
CA PHE A 851 -21.43 67.95 7.99
C PHE A 851 -21.86 67.01 6.85
N SER A 852 -21.08 67.00 5.78
CA SER A 852 -21.23 66.09 4.65
C SER A 852 -20.02 65.18 4.60
N GLN A 853 -20.25 63.86 4.66
CA GLN A 853 -19.18 62.88 4.51
C GLN A 853 -18.50 62.94 3.13
N ARG A 854 -19.19 63.48 2.11
CA ARG A 854 -18.65 63.59 0.75
C ARG A 854 -17.73 64.79 0.57
N GLU A 855 -17.90 65.82 1.38
CA GLU A 855 -17.14 67.08 1.32
C GLU A 855 -16.73 67.51 2.73
N PRO A 856 -15.80 66.79 3.36
CA PRO A 856 -15.30 67.17 4.67
C PRO A 856 -14.60 68.54 4.57
N ARG A 857 -15.10 69.52 5.31
CA ARG A 857 -14.48 70.83 5.45
C ARG A 857 -13.47 70.78 6.60
N ARG A 858 -12.44 71.62 6.50
CA ARG A 858 -11.45 71.76 7.59
C ARG A 858 -11.93 72.70 8.70
N LYS A 859 -12.98 73.48 8.44
CA LYS A 859 -13.57 74.44 9.37
C LYS A 859 -15.09 74.24 9.44
N TYR A 860 -15.59 74.09 10.66
CA TYR A 860 -17.01 74.07 10.96
C TYR A 860 -17.30 75.05 12.09
N VAL A 861 -18.49 75.65 12.03
CA VAL A 861 -19.06 76.44 13.12
C VAL A 861 -20.06 75.54 13.85
N VAL A 862 -19.97 75.42 15.17
CA VAL A 862 -20.99 74.71 15.95
C VAL A 862 -21.93 75.72 16.57
N CYS A 863 -23.22 75.54 16.31
CA CYS A 863 -24.27 76.37 16.85
C CYS A 863 -25.04 75.63 17.93
N CYS A 864 -25.39 76.37 18.98
CA CYS A 864 -26.24 75.92 20.08
C CYS A 864 -25.71 74.74 20.90
N LEU A 865 -24.39 74.55 20.97
CA LEU A 865 -23.79 73.47 21.75
C LEU A 865 -23.80 73.83 23.24
N ASP A 866 -24.40 72.97 24.08
CA ASP A 866 -24.42 73.21 25.53
C ASP A 866 -23.02 73.07 26.17
N THR A 867 -22.24 72.06 25.73
CA THR A 867 -20.88 71.80 26.22
C THR A 867 -20.02 71.18 25.12
N TRP A 868 -18.70 71.40 25.15
CA TRP A 868 -17.77 70.78 24.20
C TRP A 868 -17.77 69.26 24.23
N ASP A 869 -18.15 68.63 25.35
CA ASP A 869 -18.19 67.17 25.48
C ASP A 869 -19.28 66.55 24.60
N SER A 870 -20.32 67.32 24.30
CA SER A 870 -21.35 66.93 23.34
C SER A 870 -20.83 66.90 21.90
N LEU A 871 -19.62 67.39 21.60
CA LEU A 871 -19.00 67.28 20.29
C LEU A 871 -17.74 66.41 20.36
N SER A 872 -17.82 65.27 19.69
CA SER A 872 -16.72 64.32 19.53
C SER A 872 -16.39 64.13 18.06
N ALA A 873 -15.27 63.48 17.78
CA ALA A 873 -14.91 63.12 16.42
C ALA A 873 -14.36 61.70 16.40
N THR A 874 -14.72 60.96 15.37
CA THR A 874 -14.21 59.61 15.11
C THR A 874 -13.61 59.56 13.72
N VAL A 875 -12.86 58.51 13.42
CA VAL A 875 -12.31 58.24 12.10
C VAL A 875 -12.67 56.82 11.72
N SER A 876 -12.95 56.59 10.45
CA SER A 876 -13.36 55.28 9.93
C SER A 876 -12.24 54.23 10.04
N ASP A 877 -10.98 54.68 10.07
CA ASP A 877 -9.81 53.83 10.19
C ASP A 877 -9.32 53.75 11.64
N ALA A 878 -9.46 52.57 12.25
CA ALA A 878 -9.12 52.32 13.65
C ALA A 878 -7.64 52.52 14.02
N ARG A 879 -6.76 52.69 13.02
CA ARG A 879 -5.34 53.02 13.24
C ARG A 879 -5.12 54.50 13.48
N TYR A 880 -6.12 55.33 13.25
CA TYR A 880 -6.09 56.74 13.57
C TYR A 880 -6.91 56.98 14.82
N GLU A 881 -6.45 57.92 15.63
CA GLU A 881 -7.17 58.47 16.75
C GLU A 881 -7.40 59.95 16.52
N VAL A 882 -8.53 60.43 17.00
CA VAL A 882 -8.82 61.85 16.98
C VAL A 882 -8.54 62.38 18.38
N THR A 883 -7.55 63.25 18.48
CA THR A 883 -7.28 64.00 19.70
C THR A 883 -7.97 65.35 19.59
N ALA A 884 -8.71 65.75 20.61
CA ALA A 884 -9.38 67.04 20.64
C ALA A 884 -8.71 67.95 21.66
N HIS A 885 -8.40 69.18 21.26
CA HIS A 885 -7.89 70.20 22.16
C HIS A 885 -8.76 71.45 22.07
N VAL A 886 -9.19 71.99 23.20
CA VAL A 886 -9.95 73.24 23.26
C VAL A 886 -8.97 74.37 23.55
N GLU A 887 -8.91 75.34 22.64
CA GLU A 887 -8.08 76.54 22.76
C GLU A 887 -8.99 77.77 22.83
N SER A 888 -8.66 78.72 23.71
CA SER A 888 -9.30 80.04 23.71
C SER A 888 -8.67 80.90 22.62
N VAL A 889 -9.47 81.37 21.66
CA VAL A 889 -9.01 82.14 20.50
C VAL A 889 -9.00 83.65 20.81
N GLY A 890 -9.73 84.08 21.83
CA GLY A 890 -9.82 85.46 22.30
C GLY A 890 -11.18 85.77 22.91
N ASP A 891 -11.40 87.02 23.32
CA ASP A 891 -12.70 87.52 23.80
C ASP A 891 -13.42 88.29 22.69
N ASP A 892 -14.69 88.01 22.46
CA ASP A 892 -15.58 88.86 21.68
C ASP A 892 -16.51 89.68 22.58
N CYS A 893 -17.35 90.54 22.00
CA CYS A 893 -18.30 91.37 22.75
C CYS A 893 -19.37 90.55 23.52
N SER A 894 -19.40 89.23 23.33
CA SER A 894 -20.35 88.28 23.92
C SER A 894 -19.71 87.22 24.84
N GLY A 895 -18.38 87.13 24.91
CA GLY A 895 -17.63 86.24 25.81
C GLY A 895 -16.34 85.68 25.19
N THR A 896 -15.69 84.75 25.90
CA THR A 896 -14.54 83.98 25.40
C THR A 896 -14.95 83.11 24.22
N VAL A 897 -14.31 83.32 23.06
CA VAL A 897 -14.45 82.45 21.88
C VAL A 897 -13.52 81.26 22.06
N GLU A 898 -14.10 80.07 22.14
CA GLU A 898 -13.36 78.83 22.24
C GLU A 898 -13.39 78.09 20.89
N GLN A 899 -12.32 77.36 20.61
CA GLN A 899 -12.16 76.53 19.43
C GLN A 899 -11.72 75.14 19.85
N LYS A 900 -12.44 74.11 19.41
CA LYS A 900 -12.07 72.71 19.58
C LYS A 900 -11.39 72.20 18.31
N LEU A 901 -10.08 72.00 18.39
CA LEU A 901 -9.25 71.44 17.33
C LEU A 901 -9.26 69.92 17.42
N PHE A 902 -9.81 69.25 16.41
CA PHE A 902 -9.75 67.80 16.24
C PHE A 902 -8.55 67.44 15.38
N THR A 903 -7.48 66.94 16.01
CA THR A 903 -6.29 66.47 15.32
C THR A 903 -6.38 64.97 15.10
N VAL A 904 -6.46 64.57 13.82
CA VAL A 904 -6.36 63.16 13.45
C VAL A 904 -4.89 62.78 13.46
N ALA A 905 -4.53 61.93 14.41
CA ALA A 905 -3.19 61.37 14.55
C ALA A 905 -3.23 59.87 14.31
N ARG A 906 -2.18 59.32 13.70
CA ARG A 906 -2.04 57.87 13.60
C ARG A 906 -1.66 57.35 14.99
N ARG A 907 -2.41 56.38 15.52
CA ARG A 907 -2.05 55.69 16.76
C ARG A 907 -0.65 55.11 16.61
N PRO A 908 0.23 55.27 17.61
CA PRO A 908 1.53 54.62 17.59
C PRO A 908 1.30 53.11 17.49
N SER A 909 1.70 52.51 16.37
CA SER A 909 1.67 51.05 16.24
C SER A 909 2.92 50.49 16.91
N ALA A 910 2.80 49.28 17.48
CA ALA A 910 3.94 48.56 18.06
C ALA A 910 5.12 48.35 17.08
N TYR A 911 4.91 48.61 15.78
CA TYR A 911 5.86 48.37 14.70
C TYR A 911 6.56 49.64 14.16
N SER A 912 6.26 50.82 14.69
CA SER A 912 7.01 52.05 14.37
C SER A 912 7.27 52.86 15.64
N PRO A 913 8.28 52.45 16.44
CA PRO A 913 8.59 53.09 17.72
C PRO A 913 9.02 54.57 17.59
N ASP A 914 9.44 55.01 16.39
CA ASP A 914 10.07 56.32 16.20
C ASP A 914 9.19 57.39 15.50
N GLY A 915 7.85 57.21 15.48
CA GLY A 915 6.99 57.94 14.54
C GLY A 915 5.64 58.47 15.02
N GLY A 916 5.35 58.55 16.32
CA GLY A 916 4.02 58.95 16.85
C GLY A 916 3.54 60.39 16.57
N GLY A 917 4.27 61.18 15.77
CA GLY A 917 3.97 62.61 15.55
C GLY A 917 3.70 63.04 14.10
N LEU A 918 3.70 62.12 13.14
CA LEU A 918 3.87 62.48 11.71
C LEU A 918 2.57 62.80 10.95
N TYR A 919 1.41 62.67 11.59
CA TYR A 919 0.14 63.12 11.04
C TYR A 919 -0.53 64.02 12.07
N LYS A 920 -0.47 65.33 11.85
CA LYS A 920 -1.36 66.27 12.51
C LYS A 920 -2.06 67.05 11.43
N ILE A 921 -3.19 66.52 10.96
CA ILE A 921 -4.15 67.36 10.26
C ILE A 921 -5.23 67.70 11.28
N GLY A 922 -5.23 68.96 11.69
CA GLY A 922 -6.29 69.54 12.51
C GLY A 922 -7.49 69.84 11.63
N GLN A 923 -8.63 69.24 11.94
CA GLN A 923 -9.92 69.84 11.63
C GLN A 923 -10.26 70.80 12.76
N THR A 924 -10.50 72.05 12.40
CA THR A 924 -10.79 73.11 13.35
C THR A 924 -12.29 73.29 13.47
N VAL A 925 -12.83 73.14 14.67
CA VAL A 925 -14.23 73.46 14.92
C VAL A 925 -14.30 74.63 15.88
N VAL A 926 -14.89 75.74 15.42
CA VAL A 926 -14.98 76.99 16.20
C VAL A 926 -16.37 77.05 16.82
N MET A 927 -16.45 77.23 18.14
CA MET A 927 -17.72 77.59 18.77
C MET A 927 -17.86 79.09 18.66
N THR A 928 -18.91 79.51 18.00
CA THR A 928 -19.24 80.93 17.90
C THR A 928 -20.50 81.19 18.70
N SER A 929 -20.63 82.38 19.28
CA SER A 929 -21.85 82.79 19.97
C SER A 929 -23.08 82.64 19.04
N ALA A 930 -24.28 82.49 19.61
CA ALA A 930 -25.52 82.37 18.82
C ALA A 930 -25.68 83.52 17.81
N GLN A 931 -25.12 84.69 18.10
CA GLN A 931 -25.09 85.85 17.21
C GLN A 931 -24.14 85.66 16.02
N ALA A 932 -22.96 85.08 16.24
CA ALA A 932 -22.01 84.79 15.17
C ALA A 932 -22.48 83.62 14.29
N CYS A 933 -23.15 82.61 14.88
CA CYS A 933 -23.88 81.59 14.12
C CYS A 933 -24.95 82.19 13.21
N LEU A 934 -25.70 83.17 13.73
CA LEU A 934 -26.73 83.87 12.96
C LEU A 934 -26.11 84.70 11.83
N SER A 935 -25.02 85.42 12.11
CA SER A 935 -24.29 86.19 11.11
C SER A 935 -23.74 85.30 10.00
N GLU A 936 -23.19 84.14 10.33
CA GLU A 936 -22.64 83.21 9.34
C GLU A 936 -23.76 82.58 8.49
N ALA A 937 -24.89 82.22 9.11
CA ALA A 937 -26.08 81.74 8.41
C ALA A 937 -26.66 82.80 7.46
N MET A 938 -26.64 84.08 7.84
CA MET A 938 -27.05 85.20 6.99
C MET A 938 -26.07 85.43 5.83
N ASN A 939 -24.77 85.42 6.10
CA ASN A 939 -23.73 85.63 5.09
C ASN A 939 -23.71 84.53 4.01
N THR A 940 -24.19 83.33 4.35
CA THR A 940 -24.23 82.17 3.46
C THR A 940 -25.64 81.87 2.92
N ASP A 941 -26.62 82.73 3.23
CA ASP A 941 -28.02 82.62 2.82
C ASP A 941 -28.66 81.24 3.11
N ASN A 942 -28.36 80.66 4.27
CA ASN A 942 -28.83 79.33 4.64
C ASN A 942 -30.07 79.40 5.55
N LEU A 943 -31.24 79.47 4.92
CA LEU A 943 -32.56 79.49 5.56
C LEU A 943 -32.79 78.37 6.60
N SER A 944 -32.24 77.17 6.37
CA SER A 944 -32.40 76.05 7.31
C SER A 944 -31.63 76.27 8.61
N ALA A 945 -30.38 76.77 8.52
CA ALA A 945 -29.60 77.12 9.69
C ALA A 945 -30.24 78.28 10.46
N PHE A 946 -30.87 79.24 9.76
CA PHE A 946 -31.61 80.33 10.40
C PHE A 946 -32.77 79.81 11.28
N HIS A 947 -33.52 78.85 10.77
CA HIS A 947 -34.60 78.20 11.51
C HIS A 947 -34.07 77.40 12.72
N ASP A 948 -33.00 76.63 12.52
CA ASP A 948 -32.40 75.80 13.58
C ASP A 948 -31.82 76.67 14.71
N ILE A 949 -31.16 77.80 14.41
CA ILE A 949 -30.68 78.78 15.41
C ILE A 949 -31.85 79.36 16.19
N GLY A 950 -32.95 79.68 15.51
CA GLY A 950 -34.18 80.19 16.13
C GLY A 950 -34.75 79.23 17.16
N SER A 951 -34.63 77.92 16.93
CA SER A 951 -35.13 76.89 17.86
C SER A 951 -34.29 76.80 19.15
N CYS A 952 -32.98 77.06 19.07
CA CYS A 952 -32.04 76.94 20.19
C CYS A 952 -32.11 78.09 21.20
N ILE A 953 -32.54 79.28 20.78
CA ILE A 953 -32.57 80.45 21.66
C ILE A 953 -33.83 80.34 22.54
N PRO A 954 -33.73 80.38 23.89
CA PRO A 954 -34.89 80.37 24.77
C PRO A 954 -35.89 81.47 24.39
N ALA A 955 -37.20 81.18 24.43
CA ALA A 955 -38.25 82.03 23.87
C ALA A 955 -38.18 83.51 24.35
N GLU A 956 -37.79 83.75 25.60
CA GLU A 956 -37.61 85.10 26.16
C GLU A 956 -36.43 85.88 25.55
N ARG A 957 -35.29 85.23 25.29
CA ARG A 957 -34.15 85.86 24.59
C ARG A 957 -34.40 85.99 23.09
N ARG A 958 -35.21 85.10 22.51
CA ARG A 958 -35.58 85.10 21.08
C ARG A 958 -36.23 86.42 20.68
N ARG A 959 -37.14 86.95 21.53
CA ARG A 959 -37.78 88.26 21.33
C ARG A 959 -36.80 89.43 21.39
N GLN A 960 -35.86 89.45 22.34
CA GLN A 960 -34.87 90.53 22.46
C GLN A 960 -33.83 90.49 21.34
N ALA A 961 -33.32 89.31 21.00
CA ALA A 961 -32.35 89.12 19.93
C ALA A 961 -32.98 89.46 18.57
N TRP A 962 -34.18 88.95 18.27
CA TRP A 962 -34.88 89.32 17.03
C TRP A 962 -35.23 90.79 16.97
N ASN A 963 -35.63 91.44 18.07
CA ASN A 963 -35.84 92.89 18.05
C ASN A 963 -34.54 93.65 17.75
N ARG A 964 -33.39 93.26 18.33
CA ARG A 964 -32.11 93.91 18.03
C ARG A 964 -31.62 93.66 16.61
N THR A 965 -31.76 92.43 16.10
CA THR A 965 -31.33 92.08 14.74
C THR A 965 -32.29 92.64 13.69
N ALA A 966 -33.61 92.68 13.95
CA ALA A 966 -34.57 93.35 13.08
C ALA A 966 -34.36 94.86 13.07
N ILE A 967 -33.98 95.48 14.21
CA ILE A 967 -33.57 96.89 14.26
C ILE A 967 -32.27 97.10 13.48
N ALA A 968 -31.27 96.22 13.63
CA ALA A 968 -30.01 96.31 12.89
C ALA A 968 -30.21 96.10 11.38
N MET A 969 -30.96 95.07 10.95
CA MET A 969 -31.31 94.84 9.53
C MET A 969 -32.16 95.98 8.97
N ALA A 970 -33.11 96.52 9.74
CA ALA A 970 -33.85 97.71 9.34
C ALA A 970 -32.93 98.94 9.23
N GLN A 971 -31.92 99.08 10.10
CA GLN A 971 -30.92 100.14 10.00
C GLN A 971 -29.98 99.97 8.80
N THR A 972 -29.55 98.75 8.47
CA THR A 972 -28.74 98.47 7.28
C THR A 972 -29.55 98.62 6.00
N LEU A 973 -30.79 98.12 5.95
CA LEU A 973 -31.72 98.37 4.84
C LEU A 973 -32.01 99.87 4.69
N VAL A 974 -32.17 100.62 5.78
CA VAL A 974 -32.34 102.08 5.73
C VAL A 974 -31.04 102.81 5.33
N GLN A 975 -29.86 102.25 5.59
CA GLN A 975 -28.59 102.80 5.13
C GLN A 975 -28.33 102.51 3.64
N ASP A 976 -28.58 101.28 3.18
CA ASP A 976 -28.47 100.92 1.75
C ASP A 976 -29.51 101.66 0.91
N TRP A 977 -30.75 101.78 1.41
CA TRP A 977 -31.80 102.56 0.75
C TRP A 977 -31.52 104.08 0.77
N ARG A 978 -30.73 104.58 1.74
CA ARG A 978 -30.22 105.97 1.74
C ARG A 978 -29.04 106.19 0.80
N LEU A 979 -28.24 105.16 0.51
CA LEU A 979 -27.13 105.25 -0.45
C LEU A 979 -27.67 105.25 -1.90
N ASP A 980 -28.73 104.47 -2.19
CA ASP A 980 -29.38 104.48 -3.50
C ASP A 980 -30.24 105.74 -3.79
N ALA A 981 -30.67 106.47 -2.76
CA ALA A 981 -31.45 107.71 -2.93
C ALA A 981 -30.60 108.96 -3.23
N SER A 982 -29.28 108.81 -3.45
CA SER A 982 -28.35 109.93 -3.71
C SER A 982 -27.72 109.97 -5.11
N HIS A 983 -28.18 109.14 -6.04
CA HIS A 983 -27.89 109.29 -7.47
C HIS A 983 -29.18 109.61 -8.25
N PRO A 984 -29.25 110.76 -8.97
CA PRO A 984 -30.31 111.01 -9.94
C PRO A 984 -30.24 110.09 -11.16
#